data_AF-A0A7C2QP53-F1
#
_entry.id   AF-A0A7C2QP53-F1
#
_cell.length_a   1.000
_cell.length_b   1.000
_cell.length_c   1.000
_cell.angle_alpha   90.00
_cell.angle_beta   90.00
_cell.angle_gamma   90.00
#
_symmetry.space_group_name_H-M   'P 1'
#
loop_
_entity.id
_entity.type
_entity.pdbx_description
1 polymer ?
#
loop_
_entity_poly.entity_id
_entity_poly.type
_entity_poly.pdbx_seq_one_letter_code
_entity_poly.pdbx_strand_id
1 'polypeptide(L)'
;MAIWLWTFIVETWKVFYEASLFILFGFLIAGGIHYWISPQWIGRLLGRRKFSSILLASIAGIPLPLCSCSVVPAALALRKGGASKGATCSFLISTPETSAESIALTYGLMDLPMTLFRPIAALITGLFAGVATELFGGEPQLGETPNAVEGLPVQPKQAEEVYLKQHPSFASAFWELFNEISHWLFIGLILSGLIAALVPASAFERILGSGIWSMLLVLVVSVPLYICASGSTPIAAALILKGMSPGTALVFLLAGPATNIAAIMVLWKLLGRRILFIYLLSIIIVALILGLYVDSYYESRGLDPRVTMAQPSQVIPGWLKVVSALALIGMLTRSVWRAPLPSELRTVGRWGRQGLDVLRLSPRQAVGMVVLLLFLSYLLTGFLVVRPGESGIVKRFGRIVRRDLPAGLHLHWPYPFEVGELCEVGRVRMLQVGFIQEVSPLGTVVYPPVAHRRYLGAPGRTQLTAMKKIEREAYFLTGDENLIDIQAVVQYKVADPIRFQYGLEEPERLVRNHSIWVLVDLFGTNRIDEIYTSLRGAIEQEGTRRLKAVLAEQNTGIEFLNLFLVDVHAPPEVHDAFRDFASAHEDKARAMHDAEGAASEKIFSASGQGSEALYRSEAGYVERVSQGEGDSEAYLLNLAQYDLDPVAMEHRLLYETYERVLPAARLYLLPPGVRGPKLALWQWEGGGLAPRIETIEPTRSERPILEELLRRR
;
A
#
# COMPACT_ATOMS: atom_id res chain seq x y z
N MET A 1 -34.77 -18.42 6.61
CA MET A 1 -35.62 -17.81 5.56
C MET A 1 -36.00 -16.35 5.87
N ALA A 2 -36.50 -16.02 7.08
CA ALA A 2 -36.86 -14.63 7.44
C ALA A 2 -35.67 -13.64 7.38
N ILE A 3 -34.48 -14.02 7.87
CA ILE A 3 -33.29 -13.16 7.78
C ILE A 3 -32.89 -12.94 6.32
N TRP A 4 -32.83 -13.98 5.50
CA TRP A 4 -32.43 -13.84 4.11
C TRP A 4 -33.41 -12.98 3.29
N LEU A 5 -34.72 -13.20 3.47
CA LEU A 5 -35.74 -12.38 2.80
C LEU A 5 -35.65 -10.93 3.28
N TRP A 6 -35.39 -10.72 4.56
CA TRP A 6 -35.18 -9.39 5.12
C TRP A 6 -33.91 -8.73 4.56
N THR A 7 -32.78 -9.43 4.52
CA THR A 7 -31.53 -8.95 3.92
C THR A 7 -31.74 -8.63 2.44
N PHE A 8 -32.39 -9.49 1.69
CA PHE A 8 -32.73 -9.24 0.29
C PHE A 8 -33.56 -7.96 0.13
N ILE A 9 -34.66 -7.81 0.88
CA ILE A 9 -35.51 -6.61 0.82
C ILE A 9 -34.73 -5.36 1.20
N VAL A 10 -33.91 -5.42 2.25
CA VAL A 10 -33.08 -4.31 2.71
C VAL A 10 -32.03 -3.92 1.67
N GLU A 11 -31.32 -4.88 1.09
CA GLU A 11 -30.30 -4.60 0.06
C GLU A 11 -30.93 -4.10 -1.23
N THR A 12 -32.04 -4.67 -1.69
CA THR A 12 -32.82 -4.14 -2.83
C THR A 12 -33.29 -2.71 -2.55
N TRP A 13 -33.79 -2.45 -1.34
CA TRP A 13 -34.25 -1.11 -0.95
C TRP A 13 -33.10 -0.10 -0.92
N LYS A 14 -31.94 -0.46 -0.38
CA LYS A 14 -30.74 0.41 -0.37
C LYS A 14 -30.32 0.80 -1.77
N VAL A 15 -30.14 -0.17 -2.66
CA VAL A 15 -29.77 0.08 -4.07
C VAL A 15 -30.82 0.94 -4.76
N PHE A 16 -32.11 0.64 -4.55
CA PHE A 16 -33.20 1.42 -5.12
C PHE A 16 -33.22 2.87 -4.62
N TYR A 17 -33.08 3.05 -3.29
CA TYR A 17 -33.07 4.35 -2.63
C TYR A 17 -31.95 5.23 -3.17
N GLU A 18 -30.75 4.68 -3.31
CA GLU A 18 -29.58 5.39 -3.84
C GLU A 18 -29.70 5.69 -5.33
N ALA A 19 -30.22 4.75 -6.14
CA ALA A 19 -30.33 4.93 -7.58
C ALA A 19 -31.48 5.87 -8.00
N SER A 20 -32.56 5.95 -7.20
CA SER A 20 -33.85 6.52 -7.62
C SER A 20 -33.78 7.94 -8.19
N LEU A 21 -33.06 8.85 -7.54
CA LEU A 21 -32.89 10.23 -7.99
C LEU A 21 -32.15 10.30 -9.33
N PHE A 22 -31.07 9.53 -9.47
CA PHE A 22 -30.25 9.53 -10.69
C PHE A 22 -30.97 8.88 -11.86
N ILE A 23 -31.77 7.84 -11.61
CA ILE A 23 -32.66 7.23 -12.60
C ILE A 23 -33.64 8.28 -13.13
N LEU A 24 -34.37 8.96 -12.24
CA LEU A 24 -35.36 9.96 -12.64
C LEU A 24 -34.72 11.12 -13.42
N PHE A 25 -33.59 11.62 -12.95
CA PHE A 25 -32.84 12.68 -13.62
C PHE A 25 -32.33 12.23 -15.00
N GLY A 26 -31.78 11.02 -15.07
CA GLY A 26 -31.32 10.38 -16.31
C GLY A 26 -32.44 10.23 -17.35
N PHE A 27 -33.61 9.74 -16.94
CA PHE A 27 -34.78 9.64 -17.82
C PHE A 27 -35.31 11.00 -18.27
N LEU A 28 -35.22 12.03 -17.42
CA LEU A 28 -35.64 13.38 -17.77
C LEU A 28 -34.76 13.98 -18.88
N ILE A 29 -33.43 13.82 -18.76
CA ILE A 29 -32.48 14.20 -19.80
C ILE A 29 -32.73 13.37 -21.07
N ALA A 30 -32.87 12.06 -20.93
CA ALA A 30 -33.11 11.15 -22.04
C ALA A 30 -34.40 11.48 -22.82
N GLY A 31 -35.50 11.78 -22.12
CA GLY A 31 -36.75 12.24 -22.73
C GLY A 31 -36.58 13.56 -23.49
N GLY A 32 -35.72 14.46 -23.01
CA GLY A 32 -35.40 15.73 -23.68
C GLY A 32 -34.60 15.51 -24.96
N ILE A 33 -33.62 14.62 -24.92
CA ILE A 33 -32.83 14.21 -26.08
C ILE A 33 -33.74 13.55 -27.13
N HIS A 34 -34.63 12.64 -26.71
CA HIS A 34 -35.59 11.99 -27.60
C HIS A 34 -36.59 12.98 -28.23
N TYR A 35 -36.97 14.03 -27.50
CA TYR A 35 -37.82 15.11 -28.01
C TYR A 35 -37.12 15.98 -29.07
N TRP A 36 -35.82 16.27 -28.91
CA TRP A 36 -35.07 17.12 -29.83
C TRP A 36 -34.48 16.41 -31.05
N ILE A 37 -34.13 15.13 -30.93
CA ILE A 37 -33.43 14.40 -32.00
C ILE A 37 -34.42 13.65 -32.88
N SER A 38 -34.71 14.19 -34.06
CA SER A 38 -35.52 13.48 -35.06
C SER A 38 -34.68 12.44 -35.82
N PRO A 39 -35.25 11.27 -36.19
CA PRO A 39 -34.53 10.21 -36.92
C PRO A 39 -33.90 10.69 -38.24
N GLN A 40 -34.47 11.73 -38.86
CA GLN A 40 -33.98 12.33 -40.10
C GLN A 40 -32.68 13.14 -39.89
N TRP A 41 -32.48 13.71 -38.70
CA TRP A 41 -31.31 14.52 -38.37
C TRP A 41 -30.05 13.65 -38.28
N ILE A 42 -30.17 12.46 -37.66
CA ILE A 42 -29.08 11.48 -37.57
C ILE A 42 -28.69 10.96 -38.96
N GLY A 43 -29.67 10.68 -39.84
CA GLY A 43 -29.42 10.22 -41.21
C GLY A 43 -28.66 11.23 -42.07
N ARG A 44 -28.88 12.54 -41.90
CA ARG A 44 -28.13 13.59 -42.62
C ARG A 44 -26.71 13.77 -42.10
N LEU A 45 -26.50 13.47 -40.82
CA LEU A 45 -25.21 13.62 -40.14
C LEU A 45 -24.21 12.51 -40.57
N LEU A 46 -24.70 11.29 -40.86
CA LEU A 46 -23.88 10.15 -41.29
C LEU A 46 -23.73 10.07 -42.83
N GLY A 47 -22.90 10.95 -43.41
CA GLY A 47 -22.60 10.98 -44.85
C GLY A 47 -21.61 9.90 -45.35
N ARG A 48 -21.24 9.95 -46.64
CA ARG A 48 -20.36 8.96 -47.34
C ARG A 48 -18.86 9.00 -46.97
N ARG A 49 -18.40 9.79 -45.99
CA ARG A 49 -16.96 9.91 -45.63
C ARG A 49 -16.56 8.88 -44.57
N LYS A 50 -15.67 7.94 -44.94
CA LYS A 50 -15.40 6.71 -44.18
C LYS A 50 -15.08 6.90 -42.69
N PHE A 51 -14.09 7.72 -42.32
CA PHE A 51 -13.69 7.86 -40.91
C PHE A 51 -14.56 8.85 -40.10
N SER A 52 -14.87 10.02 -40.67
CA SER A 52 -15.68 11.04 -39.97
C SER A 52 -17.08 10.51 -39.63
N SER A 53 -17.67 9.69 -40.51
CA SER A 53 -18.97 9.08 -40.25
C SER A 53 -18.93 8.04 -39.15
N ILE A 54 -17.80 7.34 -38.94
CA ILE A 54 -17.62 6.41 -37.81
C ILE A 54 -17.54 7.16 -36.49
N LEU A 55 -16.71 8.21 -36.43
CA LEU A 55 -16.54 9.02 -35.23
C LEU A 55 -17.85 9.70 -34.84
N LEU A 56 -18.53 10.30 -35.81
CA LEU A 56 -19.78 11.03 -35.60
C LEU A 56 -20.93 10.08 -35.22
N ALA A 57 -20.96 8.87 -35.77
CA ALA A 57 -21.88 7.81 -35.34
C ALA A 57 -21.63 7.40 -33.88
N SER A 58 -20.37 7.25 -33.48
CA SER A 58 -20.02 6.86 -32.10
C SER A 58 -20.43 7.94 -31.10
N ILE A 59 -20.11 9.21 -31.40
CA ILE A 59 -20.44 10.36 -30.55
C ILE A 59 -21.95 10.57 -30.46
N ALA A 60 -22.66 10.44 -31.59
CA ALA A 60 -24.10 10.56 -31.62
C ALA A 60 -24.80 9.45 -30.82
N GLY A 61 -24.21 8.25 -30.73
CA GLY A 61 -24.75 7.13 -29.95
C GLY A 61 -24.73 7.35 -28.44
N ILE A 62 -23.65 7.95 -27.90
CA ILE A 62 -23.40 8.11 -26.45
C ILE A 62 -24.55 8.75 -25.65
N PRO A 63 -25.19 9.84 -26.11
CA PRO A 63 -26.29 10.45 -25.36
C PRO A 63 -27.65 9.79 -25.65
N LEU A 64 -27.77 8.96 -26.69
CA LEU A 64 -29.06 8.45 -27.15
C LEU A 64 -29.61 7.38 -26.19
N PRO A 65 -30.87 7.48 -25.78
CA PRO A 65 -31.46 6.55 -24.84
C PRO A 65 -32.03 5.31 -25.56
N LEU A 66 -31.26 4.72 -26.47
CA LEU A 66 -31.68 3.52 -27.16
C LEU A 66 -31.11 2.30 -26.44
N CYS A 67 -31.99 1.38 -26.05
CA CYS A 67 -31.59 0.12 -25.44
C CYS A 67 -31.12 -0.87 -26.51
N SER A 68 -30.40 -1.92 -26.09
CA SER A 68 -29.89 -2.98 -26.97
C SER A 68 -30.95 -3.59 -27.91
N CYS A 69 -32.23 -3.56 -27.52
CA CYS A 69 -33.37 -4.01 -28.32
C CYS A 69 -33.77 -3.01 -29.44
N SER A 70 -33.78 -1.72 -29.14
CA SER A 70 -34.23 -0.66 -30.06
C SER A 70 -33.12 -0.10 -30.95
N VAL A 71 -31.86 -0.31 -30.55
CA VAL A 71 -30.67 0.07 -31.32
C VAL A 71 -30.58 -0.66 -32.67
N VAL A 72 -31.00 -1.92 -32.75
CA VAL A 72 -30.87 -2.73 -33.99
C VAL A 72 -31.75 -2.20 -35.13
N PRO A 73 -33.07 -1.93 -34.95
CA PRO A 73 -33.89 -1.28 -35.96
C PRO A 73 -33.39 0.13 -36.35
N ALA A 74 -32.93 0.92 -35.38
CA ALA A 74 -32.39 2.26 -35.64
C ALA A 74 -31.13 2.19 -36.52
N ALA A 75 -30.21 1.28 -36.21
CA ALA A 75 -29.03 1.03 -37.02
C ALA A 75 -29.36 0.53 -38.43
N LEU A 76 -30.40 -0.30 -38.58
CA LEU A 76 -30.87 -0.74 -39.89
C LEU A 76 -31.44 0.43 -40.71
N ALA A 77 -32.19 1.35 -40.08
CA ALA A 77 -32.68 2.55 -40.74
C ALA A 77 -31.52 3.44 -41.23
N LEU A 78 -30.47 3.62 -40.41
CA LEU A 78 -29.25 4.33 -40.80
C LEU A 78 -28.54 3.63 -41.97
N ARG A 79 -28.47 2.29 -41.94
CA ARG A 79 -27.88 1.49 -43.01
C ARG A 79 -28.64 1.62 -44.33
N LYS A 80 -29.98 1.56 -44.29
CA LYS A 80 -30.85 1.79 -45.46
C LYS A 80 -30.76 3.24 -45.96
N GLY A 81 -30.52 4.19 -45.06
CA GLY A 81 -30.26 5.60 -45.37
C GLY A 81 -28.88 5.88 -45.98
N GLY A 82 -28.03 4.86 -46.17
CA GLY A 82 -26.74 4.98 -46.84
C GLY A 82 -25.51 5.06 -45.93
N ALA A 83 -25.65 4.82 -44.61
CA ALA A 83 -24.50 4.77 -43.71
C ALA A 83 -23.54 3.61 -44.02
N SER A 84 -22.24 3.84 -43.84
CA SER A 84 -21.21 2.80 -44.06
C SER A 84 -21.30 1.68 -43.01
N LYS A 85 -20.69 0.53 -43.30
CA LYS A 85 -20.75 -0.64 -42.38
C LYS A 85 -20.09 -0.30 -41.05
N GLY A 86 -18.96 0.39 -41.12
CA GLY A 86 -18.25 0.87 -39.93
C GLY A 86 -19.06 1.86 -39.13
N ALA A 87 -19.73 2.82 -39.77
CA ALA A 87 -20.57 3.79 -39.08
C ALA A 87 -21.77 3.12 -38.41
N THR A 88 -22.40 2.15 -39.06
CA THR A 88 -23.46 1.33 -38.47
C THR A 88 -22.96 0.51 -37.28
N CYS A 89 -21.80 -0.15 -37.37
CA CYS A 89 -21.23 -0.93 -36.26
C CYS A 89 -20.84 -0.04 -35.07
N SER A 90 -20.24 1.12 -35.34
CA SER A 90 -19.87 2.11 -34.33
C SER A 90 -21.09 2.58 -33.53
N PHE A 91 -22.18 2.94 -34.23
CA PHE A 91 -23.45 3.31 -33.61
C PHE A 91 -24.09 2.15 -32.80
N LEU A 92 -24.02 0.92 -33.33
CA LEU A 92 -24.54 -0.28 -32.67
C LEU A 92 -23.82 -0.64 -31.37
N ILE A 93 -22.60 -0.13 -31.15
CA ILE A 93 -21.78 -0.39 -29.96
C ILE A 93 -21.93 0.76 -28.96
N SER A 94 -21.69 1.99 -29.37
CA SER A 94 -21.61 3.11 -28.41
C SER A 94 -22.95 3.43 -27.76
N THR A 95 -24.06 3.23 -28.48
CA THR A 95 -25.41 3.57 -28.02
C THR A 95 -25.92 2.67 -26.88
N PRO A 96 -25.81 1.33 -26.95
CA PRO A 96 -26.23 0.49 -25.83
C PRO A 96 -25.22 0.46 -24.68
N GLU A 97 -23.92 0.73 -24.90
CA GLU A 97 -22.91 0.75 -23.83
C GLU A 97 -23.09 1.93 -22.87
N THR A 98 -23.43 3.09 -23.43
CA THR A 98 -23.65 4.32 -22.67
C THR A 98 -24.84 5.10 -23.22
N SER A 99 -25.61 5.63 -22.28
CA SER A 99 -26.73 6.56 -22.46
C SER A 99 -26.68 7.64 -21.38
N ALA A 100 -27.41 8.75 -21.57
CA ALA A 100 -27.54 9.80 -20.56
C ALA A 100 -28.00 9.27 -19.19
N GLU A 101 -28.93 8.30 -19.18
CA GLU A 101 -29.39 7.64 -17.95
C GLU A 101 -28.27 6.83 -17.28
N SER A 102 -27.54 6.03 -18.06
CA SER A 102 -26.45 5.20 -17.52
C SER A 102 -25.29 6.03 -16.97
N ILE A 103 -25.02 7.22 -17.54
CA ILE A 103 -23.98 8.13 -17.05
C ILE A 103 -24.40 8.70 -15.69
N ALA A 104 -25.65 9.16 -15.56
CA ALA A 104 -26.19 9.64 -14.30
C ALA A 104 -26.18 8.54 -13.22
N LEU A 105 -26.54 7.31 -13.58
CA LEU A 105 -26.48 6.15 -12.70
C LEU A 105 -25.06 5.77 -12.28
N THR A 106 -24.11 5.82 -13.21
CA THR A 106 -22.69 5.56 -12.92
C THR A 106 -22.16 6.60 -11.94
N TYR A 107 -22.52 7.86 -12.10
CA TYR A 107 -22.17 8.91 -11.15
C TYR A 107 -22.79 8.72 -9.77
N GLY A 108 -24.02 8.22 -9.71
CA GLY A 108 -24.75 8.06 -8.46
C GLY A 108 -24.36 6.82 -7.65
N LEU A 109 -24.03 5.73 -8.32
CA LEU A 109 -23.76 4.42 -7.71
C LEU A 109 -22.28 4.03 -7.74
N MET A 110 -21.51 4.65 -8.61
CA MET A 110 -20.07 4.46 -8.73
C MET A 110 -19.39 5.80 -8.42
N ASP A 111 -18.20 6.02 -8.93
CA ASP A 111 -17.42 7.22 -8.67
C ASP A 111 -17.21 8.07 -9.94
N LEU A 112 -16.61 9.25 -9.75
CA LEU A 112 -16.35 10.18 -10.84
C LEU A 112 -15.40 9.61 -11.91
N PRO A 113 -14.29 8.91 -11.57
CA PRO A 113 -13.45 8.29 -12.59
C PRO A 113 -14.23 7.32 -13.47
N MET A 114 -15.03 6.42 -12.90
CA MET A 114 -15.80 5.47 -13.70
C MET A 114 -16.87 6.15 -14.56
N THR A 115 -17.49 7.23 -14.06
CA THR A 115 -18.43 8.07 -14.81
C THR A 115 -17.82 8.65 -16.09
N LEU A 116 -16.52 8.97 -16.06
CA LEU A 116 -15.80 9.47 -17.22
C LEU A 116 -15.26 8.34 -18.11
N PHE A 117 -14.70 7.30 -17.50
CA PHE A 117 -14.14 6.18 -18.26
C PHE A 117 -15.18 5.44 -19.07
N ARG A 118 -16.42 5.32 -18.57
CA ARG A 118 -17.47 4.56 -19.27
C ARG A 118 -17.85 5.17 -20.64
N PRO A 119 -18.22 6.47 -20.77
CA PRO A 119 -18.48 7.07 -22.09
C PRO A 119 -17.25 7.12 -23.00
N ILE A 120 -16.06 7.34 -22.43
CA ILE A 120 -14.81 7.34 -23.19
C ILE A 120 -14.54 5.93 -23.75
N ALA A 121 -14.75 4.90 -22.94
CA ALA A 121 -14.62 3.52 -23.36
C ALA A 121 -15.64 3.16 -24.45
N ALA A 122 -16.88 3.64 -24.32
CA ALA A 122 -17.89 3.44 -25.37
C ALA A 122 -17.53 4.11 -26.70
N LEU A 123 -16.93 5.31 -26.64
CA LEU A 123 -16.40 6.01 -27.81
C LEU A 123 -15.25 5.24 -28.47
N ILE A 124 -14.29 4.77 -27.67
CA ILE A 124 -13.11 4.03 -28.16
C ILE A 124 -13.54 2.70 -28.77
N THR A 125 -14.45 1.96 -28.11
CA THR A 125 -14.93 0.66 -28.56
C THR A 125 -15.70 0.79 -29.88
N GLY A 126 -16.62 1.76 -29.98
CA GLY A 126 -17.35 2.06 -31.21
C GLY A 126 -16.45 2.49 -32.37
N LEU A 127 -15.49 3.38 -32.11
CA LEU A 127 -14.52 3.84 -33.11
C LEU A 127 -13.64 2.69 -33.61
N PHE A 128 -13.07 1.90 -32.70
CA PHE A 128 -12.19 0.78 -33.04
C PHE A 128 -12.92 -0.27 -33.86
N ALA A 129 -14.12 -0.68 -33.43
CA ALA A 129 -14.93 -1.65 -34.16
C ALA A 129 -15.39 -1.13 -35.52
N GLY A 130 -15.76 0.15 -35.61
CA GLY A 130 -16.15 0.79 -36.87
C GLY A 130 -15.00 0.83 -37.88
N VAL A 131 -13.80 1.22 -37.43
CA VAL A 131 -12.59 1.25 -38.27
C VAL A 131 -12.16 -0.16 -38.67
N ALA A 132 -12.14 -1.11 -37.73
CA ALA A 132 -11.81 -2.49 -38.00
C ALA A 132 -12.79 -3.11 -39.01
N THR A 133 -14.08 -2.75 -38.95
CA THR A 133 -15.09 -3.20 -39.91
C THR A 133 -14.86 -2.62 -41.31
N GLU A 134 -14.41 -1.37 -41.45
CA GLU A 134 -14.07 -0.81 -42.77
C GLU A 134 -12.78 -1.40 -43.34
N LEU A 135 -11.78 -1.69 -42.49
CA LEU A 135 -10.49 -2.23 -42.93
C LEU A 135 -10.54 -3.73 -43.25
N PHE A 136 -11.20 -4.53 -42.41
CA PHE A 136 -11.16 -5.99 -42.47
C PHE A 136 -12.51 -6.63 -42.85
N GLY A 137 -13.60 -5.85 -42.85
CA GLY A 137 -14.95 -6.40 -43.05
C GLY A 137 -15.26 -6.87 -44.47
N GLY A 138 -14.41 -6.52 -45.44
CA GLY A 138 -14.57 -6.86 -46.86
C GLY A 138 -15.87 -6.35 -47.49
N GLU A 139 -15.97 -6.41 -48.82
CA GLU A 139 -17.27 -6.25 -49.47
C GLU A 139 -18.11 -7.50 -49.22
N PRO A 140 -19.41 -7.38 -48.86
CA PRO A 140 -20.27 -8.53 -48.92
C PRO A 140 -20.67 -8.74 -50.39
N GLN A 141 -20.44 -9.93 -50.92
CA GLN A 141 -21.23 -10.40 -52.06
C GLN A 141 -22.69 -10.37 -51.63
N LEU A 142 -23.46 -9.39 -52.12
CA LEU A 142 -24.90 -9.57 -52.21
C LEU A 142 -25.10 -10.68 -53.23
N GLY A 143 -25.48 -11.86 -52.73
CA GLY A 143 -26.17 -12.83 -53.57
C GLY A 143 -27.39 -12.16 -54.18
N GLU A 144 -27.50 -12.32 -55.49
CA GLU A 144 -28.68 -12.03 -56.27
C GLU A 144 -29.93 -12.53 -55.54
N THR A 145 -30.87 -11.62 -55.29
CA THR A 145 -32.30 -11.91 -55.50
C THR A 145 -32.94 -10.71 -56.21
N PRO A 146 -33.94 -10.99 -57.05
CA PRO A 146 -34.06 -10.40 -58.37
C PRO A 146 -34.84 -9.08 -58.37
N ASN A 147 -34.48 -8.22 -59.33
CA ASN A 147 -35.09 -6.93 -59.66
C ASN A 147 -34.86 -5.88 -58.56
N ALA A 148 -33.96 -4.91 -58.73
CA ALA A 148 -34.21 -3.79 -59.63
C ALA A 148 -35.72 -3.50 -59.78
N VAL A 149 -36.39 -3.16 -58.68
CA VAL A 149 -37.56 -2.28 -58.77
C VAL A 149 -37.00 -0.87 -58.97
N GLU A 150 -36.65 -0.58 -60.22
CA GLU A 150 -36.99 0.71 -60.80
C GLU A 150 -38.47 0.97 -60.51
N GLY A 151 -38.77 2.09 -59.85
CA GLY A 151 -40.13 2.58 -59.72
C GLY A 151 -40.97 1.93 -58.61
N LEU A 152 -40.69 2.30 -57.36
CA LEU A 152 -41.77 2.60 -56.41
C LEU A 152 -41.46 3.97 -55.80
N PRO A 153 -42.29 5.00 -56.06
CA PRO A 153 -42.12 6.28 -55.41
C PRO A 153 -42.49 6.05 -53.94
N VAL A 154 -41.50 5.97 -53.05
CA VAL A 154 -41.76 6.33 -51.66
C VAL A 154 -41.99 7.83 -51.70
N GLN A 155 -43.25 8.23 -51.90
CA GLN A 155 -43.67 9.62 -51.79
C GLN A 155 -43.31 10.07 -50.37
N PRO A 156 -42.40 11.04 -50.20
CA PRO A 156 -42.03 11.54 -48.88
C PRO A 156 -43.24 12.14 -48.13
N LYS A 157 -44.27 12.55 -48.89
CA LYS A 157 -45.36 13.40 -48.40
C LYS A 157 -46.41 12.69 -47.52
N GLN A 158 -46.65 11.38 -47.66
CA GLN A 158 -47.68 10.70 -46.85
C GLN A 158 -47.18 10.22 -45.48
N ALA A 159 -45.89 9.88 -45.37
CA ALA A 159 -45.27 9.61 -44.06
C ALA A 159 -45.01 10.91 -43.28
N GLU A 160 -44.75 12.01 -44.00
CA GLU A 160 -44.51 13.34 -43.46
C GLU A 160 -45.78 13.99 -42.88
N GLU A 161 -46.96 13.75 -43.45
CA GLU A 161 -48.23 14.29 -42.93
C GLU A 161 -48.75 13.56 -41.67
N VAL A 162 -48.37 12.29 -41.45
CA VAL A 162 -48.70 11.53 -40.24
C VAL A 162 -47.70 11.80 -39.11
N TYR A 163 -46.43 12.08 -39.43
CA TYR A 163 -45.40 12.43 -38.45
C TYR A 163 -45.42 13.92 -38.02
N LEU A 164 -45.85 14.84 -38.89
CA LEU A 164 -45.91 16.28 -38.56
C LEU A 164 -47.21 16.71 -37.85
N LYS A 165 -48.24 15.85 -37.79
CA LYS A 165 -49.52 16.18 -37.13
C LYS A 165 -49.57 15.91 -35.63
N GLN A 166 -48.55 15.27 -35.07
CA GLN A 166 -48.43 15.04 -33.64
C GLN A 166 -46.99 15.37 -33.25
N HIS A 167 -46.72 16.60 -32.82
CA HIS A 167 -45.56 16.81 -31.96
C HIS A 167 -45.88 16.08 -30.65
N PRO A 168 -45.24 14.94 -30.34
CA PRO A 168 -45.43 14.34 -29.04
C PRO A 168 -45.00 15.39 -28.02
N SER A 169 -45.89 15.73 -27.09
CA SER A 169 -45.50 16.47 -25.90
C SER A 169 -44.28 15.80 -25.26
N PHE A 170 -43.42 16.57 -24.59
CA PHE A 170 -42.31 15.99 -23.82
C PHE A 170 -42.78 14.83 -22.91
N ALA A 171 -43.96 14.97 -22.31
CA ALA A 171 -44.56 13.93 -21.48
C ALA A 171 -44.84 12.62 -22.25
N SER A 172 -45.35 12.68 -23.49
CA SER A 172 -45.55 11.47 -24.30
C SER A 172 -44.23 10.82 -24.69
N ALA A 173 -43.22 11.61 -25.11
CA ALA A 173 -41.90 11.08 -25.47
C ALA A 173 -41.19 10.44 -24.26
N PHE A 174 -41.33 11.07 -23.08
CA PHE A 174 -40.81 10.55 -21.82
C PHE A 174 -41.48 9.23 -21.42
N TRP A 175 -42.83 9.15 -21.46
CA TRP A 175 -43.56 7.95 -21.06
C TRP A 175 -43.35 6.79 -22.04
N GLU A 176 -43.21 7.05 -23.33
CA GLU A 176 -42.88 6.05 -24.33
C GLU A 176 -41.52 5.41 -24.01
N LEU A 177 -40.49 6.24 -23.81
CA LEU A 177 -39.15 5.78 -23.42
C LEU A 177 -39.16 5.01 -22.09
N PHE A 178 -39.81 5.55 -21.06
CA PHE A 178 -39.86 4.92 -19.74
C PHE A 178 -40.59 3.57 -19.78
N ASN A 179 -41.67 3.45 -20.56
CA ASN A 179 -42.44 2.21 -20.68
C ASN A 179 -41.67 1.09 -21.40
N GLU A 180 -40.77 1.42 -22.34
CA GLU A 180 -39.92 0.43 -22.99
C GLU A 180 -38.87 -0.16 -22.02
N ILE A 181 -38.39 0.65 -21.05
CA ILE A 181 -37.23 0.30 -20.20
C ILE A 181 -37.66 -0.21 -18.82
N SER A 182 -38.84 0.19 -18.31
CA SER A 182 -39.29 -0.04 -16.94
C SER A 182 -39.25 -1.49 -16.48
N HIS A 183 -39.62 -2.44 -17.35
CA HIS A 183 -39.62 -3.86 -17.02
C HIS A 183 -38.19 -4.40 -16.78
N TRP A 184 -37.24 -4.02 -17.63
CA TRP A 184 -35.84 -4.43 -17.52
C TRP A 184 -35.14 -3.74 -16.37
N LEU A 185 -35.42 -2.46 -16.16
CA LEU A 185 -34.94 -1.71 -15.01
C LEU A 185 -35.42 -2.34 -13.69
N PHE A 186 -36.70 -2.71 -13.61
CA PHE A 186 -37.26 -3.40 -12.44
C PHE A 186 -36.57 -4.74 -12.18
N ILE A 187 -36.39 -5.57 -13.22
CA ILE A 187 -35.67 -6.84 -13.10
C ILE A 187 -34.21 -6.61 -12.67
N GLY A 188 -33.52 -5.62 -13.22
CA GLY A 188 -32.14 -5.28 -12.87
C GLY A 188 -31.97 -4.84 -11.42
N LEU A 189 -32.89 -4.02 -10.90
CA LEU A 189 -32.91 -3.58 -9.50
C LEU A 189 -33.15 -4.75 -8.53
N ILE A 190 -34.10 -5.63 -8.85
CA ILE A 190 -34.35 -6.85 -8.07
C ILE A 190 -33.13 -7.79 -8.11
N LEU A 191 -32.57 -8.01 -9.30
CA LEU A 191 -31.43 -8.90 -9.49
C LEU A 191 -30.19 -8.37 -8.77
N SER A 192 -29.96 -7.05 -8.76
CA SER A 192 -28.87 -6.41 -8.01
C SER A 192 -29.00 -6.70 -6.50
N GLY A 193 -30.18 -6.49 -5.90
CA GLY A 193 -30.40 -6.82 -4.48
C GLY A 193 -30.34 -8.33 -4.20
N LEU A 194 -30.76 -9.17 -5.14
CA LEU A 194 -30.65 -10.63 -5.03
C LEU A 194 -29.19 -11.08 -5.04
N ILE A 195 -28.37 -10.53 -5.94
CA ILE A 195 -26.92 -10.79 -6.00
C ILE A 195 -26.26 -10.26 -4.73
N ALA A 196 -26.60 -9.05 -4.27
CA ALA A 196 -26.07 -8.49 -3.03
C ALA A 196 -26.36 -9.36 -1.79
N ALA A 197 -27.53 -10.02 -1.76
CA ALA A 197 -27.95 -10.92 -0.70
C ALA A 197 -27.42 -12.35 -0.83
N LEU A 198 -27.26 -12.88 -2.06
CA LEU A 198 -26.81 -14.25 -2.30
C LEU A 198 -25.29 -14.40 -2.34
N VAL A 199 -24.55 -13.37 -2.75
CA VAL A 199 -23.10 -13.46 -2.96
C VAL A 199 -22.35 -13.07 -1.67
N PRO A 200 -21.66 -14.03 -1.01
CA PRO A 200 -20.80 -13.73 0.12
C PRO A 200 -19.59 -12.91 -0.35
N ALA A 201 -19.19 -11.87 0.41
CA ALA A 201 -18.04 -11.03 0.06
C ALA A 201 -16.74 -11.85 -0.12
N SER A 202 -16.62 -12.97 0.61
CA SER A 202 -15.47 -13.87 0.55
C SER A 202 -15.38 -14.72 -0.73
N ALA A 203 -16.48 -14.94 -1.45
CA ALA A 203 -16.48 -15.71 -2.70
C ALA A 203 -15.91 -14.89 -3.87
N PHE A 204 -16.10 -13.56 -3.84
CA PHE A 204 -15.66 -12.66 -4.90
C PHE A 204 -14.16 -12.37 -4.82
N GLU A 205 -13.61 -12.13 -3.62
CA GLU A 205 -12.16 -11.91 -3.43
C GLU A 205 -11.31 -13.09 -3.91
N ARG A 206 -11.87 -14.31 -3.93
CA ARG A 206 -11.17 -15.55 -4.30
C ARG A 206 -11.30 -15.95 -5.78
N ILE A 207 -12.34 -15.50 -6.49
CA ILE A 207 -12.68 -15.94 -7.86
C ILE A 207 -12.76 -14.78 -8.86
N LEU A 208 -13.21 -13.59 -8.43
CA LEU A 208 -13.48 -12.42 -9.29
C LEU A 208 -12.85 -11.11 -8.73
N GLY A 209 -11.70 -11.21 -8.07
CA GLY A 209 -10.94 -10.05 -7.59
C GLY A 209 -10.38 -9.19 -8.73
N SER A 210 -9.05 -8.99 -8.75
CA SER A 210 -8.36 -8.25 -9.82
C SER A 210 -7.67 -9.20 -10.81
N GLY A 211 -7.41 -8.70 -12.02
CA GLY A 211 -6.59 -9.38 -13.02
C GLY A 211 -7.36 -9.83 -14.27
N ILE A 212 -6.63 -10.39 -15.23
CA ILE A 212 -7.20 -10.70 -16.54
C ILE A 212 -8.20 -11.86 -16.52
N TRP A 213 -8.05 -12.80 -15.58
CA TRP A 213 -8.92 -13.96 -15.47
C TRP A 213 -10.34 -13.62 -15.02
N SER A 214 -10.49 -12.66 -14.10
CA SER A 214 -11.81 -12.16 -13.69
C SER A 214 -12.51 -11.48 -14.86
N MET A 215 -11.78 -10.66 -15.63
CA MET A 215 -12.29 -10.00 -16.83
C MET A 215 -12.74 -11.01 -17.89
N LEU A 216 -11.94 -12.06 -18.16
CA LEU A 216 -12.30 -13.11 -19.11
C LEU A 216 -13.55 -13.89 -18.68
N LEU A 217 -13.64 -14.25 -17.39
CA LEU A 217 -14.80 -14.96 -16.85
C LEU A 217 -16.06 -14.10 -16.96
N VAL A 218 -15.98 -12.84 -16.55
CA VAL A 218 -17.09 -11.88 -16.68
C VAL A 218 -17.50 -11.72 -18.13
N LEU A 219 -16.56 -11.67 -19.07
CA LEU A 219 -16.87 -11.53 -20.48
C LEU A 219 -17.67 -12.73 -21.01
N VAL A 220 -17.28 -13.96 -20.65
CA VAL A 220 -18.00 -15.18 -21.02
C VAL A 220 -19.45 -15.15 -20.51
N VAL A 221 -19.65 -14.63 -19.31
CA VAL A 221 -20.99 -14.49 -18.70
C VAL A 221 -21.77 -13.33 -19.32
N SER A 222 -21.11 -12.21 -19.61
CA SER A 222 -21.75 -10.97 -20.08
C SER A 222 -22.19 -11.04 -21.53
N VAL A 223 -21.43 -11.69 -22.41
CA VAL A 223 -21.71 -11.68 -23.85
C VAL A 223 -23.08 -12.30 -24.22
N PRO A 224 -23.52 -13.38 -23.54
CA PRO A 224 -24.87 -13.93 -23.75
C PRO A 224 -25.98 -13.16 -23.02
N LEU A 225 -25.65 -12.33 -22.02
CA LEU A 225 -26.63 -11.72 -21.12
C LEU A 225 -27.38 -10.56 -21.80
N TYR A 226 -28.70 -10.62 -21.76
CA TYR A 226 -29.56 -9.55 -22.27
C TYR A 226 -29.88 -8.54 -21.16
N ILE A 227 -28.94 -7.65 -20.86
CA ILE A 227 -29.09 -6.62 -19.82
C ILE A 227 -28.76 -5.26 -20.41
N CYS A 228 -29.64 -4.27 -20.25
CA CYS A 228 -29.40 -2.90 -20.72
C CYS A 228 -28.36 -2.18 -19.85
N ALA A 229 -27.83 -1.05 -20.34
CA ALA A 229 -26.90 -0.19 -19.59
C ALA A 229 -27.44 0.19 -18.20
N SER A 230 -28.72 0.53 -18.11
CA SER A 230 -29.37 0.98 -16.87
C SER A 230 -29.52 -0.16 -15.87
N GLY A 231 -29.78 -1.39 -16.31
CA GLY A 231 -29.90 -2.58 -15.45
C GLY A 231 -28.54 -3.18 -15.04
N SER A 232 -27.50 -3.05 -15.86
CA SER A 232 -26.15 -3.55 -15.56
C SER A 232 -25.39 -2.66 -14.58
N THR A 233 -25.69 -1.36 -14.53
CA THR A 233 -24.99 -0.40 -13.63
C THR A 233 -25.16 -0.74 -12.15
N PRO A 234 -26.39 -0.96 -11.61
CA PRO A 234 -26.56 -1.34 -10.22
C PRO A 234 -26.01 -2.73 -9.90
N ILE A 235 -25.96 -3.64 -10.88
CA ILE A 235 -25.35 -4.96 -10.71
C ILE A 235 -23.83 -4.80 -10.57
N ALA A 236 -23.20 -4.03 -11.45
CA ALA A 236 -21.76 -3.76 -11.40
C ALA A 236 -21.35 -3.07 -10.10
N ALA A 237 -22.07 -2.03 -9.67
CA ALA A 237 -21.80 -1.34 -8.40
C ALA A 237 -21.88 -2.28 -7.20
N ALA A 238 -22.92 -3.11 -7.12
CA ALA A 238 -23.07 -4.10 -6.04
C ALA A 238 -21.91 -5.12 -6.03
N LEU A 239 -21.43 -5.54 -7.19
CA LEU A 239 -20.30 -6.46 -7.31
C LEU A 239 -18.97 -5.82 -6.91
N ILE A 240 -18.75 -4.53 -7.19
CA ILE A 240 -17.55 -3.79 -6.75
C ILE A 240 -17.52 -3.66 -5.23
N LEU A 241 -18.66 -3.33 -4.60
CA LEU A 241 -18.78 -3.29 -3.14
C LEU A 241 -18.46 -4.66 -2.50
N LYS A 242 -18.65 -5.75 -3.24
CA LYS A 242 -18.32 -7.12 -2.82
C LYS A 242 -16.89 -7.55 -3.20
N GLY A 243 -16.10 -6.69 -3.85
CA GLY A 243 -14.69 -6.94 -4.16
C GLY A 243 -14.35 -7.17 -5.64
N MET A 244 -15.28 -6.96 -6.58
CA MET A 244 -14.95 -6.90 -8.00
C MET A 244 -14.06 -5.69 -8.29
N SER A 245 -13.01 -5.87 -9.11
CA SER A 245 -12.19 -4.72 -9.53
C SER A 245 -12.98 -3.76 -10.45
N PRO A 246 -12.74 -2.44 -10.39
CA PRO A 246 -13.42 -1.47 -11.26
C PRO A 246 -13.23 -1.77 -12.74
N GLY A 247 -12.04 -2.23 -13.15
CA GLY A 247 -11.75 -2.64 -14.52
C GLY A 247 -12.57 -3.84 -14.96
N THR A 248 -12.73 -4.84 -14.09
CA THR A 248 -13.61 -6.00 -14.35
C THR A 248 -15.07 -5.55 -14.51
N ALA A 249 -15.51 -4.60 -13.69
CA ALA A 249 -16.84 -4.01 -13.81
C ALA A 249 -17.02 -3.21 -15.11
N LEU A 250 -15.99 -2.47 -15.57
CA LEU A 250 -16.05 -1.78 -16.86
C LEU A 250 -16.20 -2.78 -18.02
N VAL A 251 -15.49 -3.91 -17.97
CA VAL A 251 -15.64 -4.99 -18.97
C VAL A 251 -17.08 -5.52 -19.01
N PHE A 252 -17.70 -5.72 -17.84
CA PHE A 252 -19.13 -6.09 -17.74
C PHE A 252 -20.04 -5.03 -18.37
N LEU A 253 -19.79 -3.75 -18.06
CA LEU A 253 -20.61 -2.61 -18.52
C LEU A 253 -20.47 -2.29 -20.02
N LEU A 254 -19.37 -2.69 -20.65
CA LEU A 254 -19.19 -2.59 -22.10
C LEU A 254 -19.79 -3.81 -22.79
N ALA A 255 -19.37 -5.02 -22.42
CA ALA A 255 -19.78 -6.24 -23.11
C ALA A 255 -21.29 -6.52 -22.95
N GLY A 256 -21.83 -6.43 -21.73
CA GLY A 256 -23.22 -6.83 -21.45
C GLY A 256 -24.28 -6.06 -22.26
N PRO A 257 -24.26 -4.72 -22.27
CA PRO A 257 -25.22 -3.96 -23.05
C PRO A 257 -24.97 -4.01 -24.55
N ALA A 258 -23.70 -4.02 -25.00
CA ALA A 258 -23.34 -4.05 -26.42
C ALA A 258 -23.69 -5.38 -27.08
N THR A 259 -23.54 -6.49 -26.35
CA THR A 259 -23.66 -7.83 -26.91
C THR A 259 -24.85 -8.57 -26.32
N ASN A 260 -25.64 -9.19 -27.19
CA ASN A 260 -26.63 -10.15 -26.75
C ASN A 260 -27.02 -11.11 -27.87
N ILE A 261 -27.57 -12.26 -27.50
CA ILE A 261 -27.94 -13.32 -28.46
C ILE A 261 -28.86 -12.81 -29.58
N ALA A 262 -29.84 -11.95 -29.28
CA ALA A 262 -30.78 -11.42 -30.27
C ALA A 262 -30.10 -10.45 -31.25
N ALA A 263 -29.31 -9.50 -30.74
CA ALA A 263 -28.53 -8.55 -31.53
C ALA A 263 -27.49 -9.28 -32.38
N ILE A 264 -26.78 -10.26 -31.81
CA ILE A 264 -25.82 -11.13 -32.51
C ILE A 264 -26.51 -11.87 -33.66
N MET A 265 -27.69 -12.46 -33.43
CA MET A 265 -28.42 -13.21 -34.45
C MET A 265 -28.92 -12.31 -35.59
N VAL A 266 -29.45 -11.13 -35.26
CA VAL A 266 -29.90 -10.17 -36.27
C VAL A 266 -28.71 -9.59 -37.03
N LEU A 267 -27.61 -9.26 -36.34
CA LEU A 267 -26.38 -8.75 -36.96
C LEU A 267 -25.74 -9.77 -37.89
N TRP A 268 -25.74 -11.06 -37.50
CA TRP A 268 -25.30 -12.16 -38.37
C TRP A 268 -26.09 -12.15 -39.69
N LYS A 269 -27.42 -12.08 -39.61
CA LYS A 269 -28.29 -12.06 -40.80
C LYS A 269 -28.10 -10.80 -41.64
N LEU A 270 -27.84 -9.64 -41.03
CA LEU A 270 -27.78 -8.35 -41.71
C LEU A 270 -26.40 -8.00 -42.30
N LEU A 271 -25.33 -8.22 -41.53
CA LEU A 271 -23.97 -7.80 -41.90
C LEU A 271 -23.04 -8.97 -42.26
N GLY A 272 -23.51 -10.21 -42.05
CA GLY A 272 -22.75 -11.41 -42.34
C GLY A 272 -21.76 -11.80 -41.23
N ARG A 273 -21.31 -13.06 -41.28
CA ARG A 273 -20.52 -13.70 -40.22
C ARG A 273 -19.15 -13.03 -39.98
N ARG A 274 -18.51 -12.53 -41.04
CA ARG A 274 -17.19 -11.87 -40.94
C ARG A 274 -17.26 -10.58 -40.13
N ILE A 275 -18.25 -9.73 -40.40
CA ILE A 275 -18.43 -8.47 -39.67
C ILE A 275 -18.84 -8.72 -38.24
N LEU A 276 -19.74 -9.69 -37.99
CA LEU A 276 -20.08 -10.09 -36.63
C LEU A 276 -18.86 -10.53 -35.82
N PHE A 277 -17.94 -11.28 -36.43
CA PHE A 277 -16.70 -11.70 -35.77
C PHE A 277 -15.81 -10.50 -35.42
N ILE A 278 -15.63 -9.56 -36.36
CA ILE A 278 -14.86 -8.32 -36.12
C ILE A 278 -15.52 -7.49 -35.02
N TYR A 279 -16.84 -7.36 -35.03
CA TYR A 279 -17.63 -6.66 -34.02
C TYR A 279 -17.39 -7.23 -32.61
N LEU A 280 -17.57 -8.54 -32.44
CA LEU A 280 -17.39 -9.19 -31.14
C LEU A 280 -15.92 -9.14 -30.68
N LEU A 281 -14.98 -9.42 -31.58
CA LEU A 281 -13.56 -9.39 -31.28
C LEU A 281 -13.10 -7.97 -30.86
N SER A 282 -13.64 -6.94 -31.50
CA SER A 282 -13.34 -5.54 -31.16
C SER A 282 -13.79 -5.19 -29.75
N ILE A 283 -15.02 -5.56 -29.37
CA ILE A 283 -15.54 -5.33 -28.01
C ILE A 283 -14.66 -6.06 -27.00
N ILE A 284 -14.30 -7.32 -27.26
CA ILE A 284 -13.46 -8.13 -26.36
C ILE A 284 -12.09 -7.49 -26.13
N ILE A 285 -11.39 -7.15 -27.22
CA ILE A 285 -10.02 -6.60 -27.15
C ILE A 285 -10.03 -5.25 -26.42
N VAL A 286 -10.92 -4.34 -26.83
CA VAL A 286 -10.96 -2.99 -26.26
C VAL A 286 -11.40 -3.03 -24.80
N ALA A 287 -12.41 -3.84 -24.45
CA ALA A 287 -12.87 -3.98 -23.07
C ALA A 287 -11.74 -4.49 -22.16
N LEU A 288 -10.97 -5.51 -22.58
CA LEU A 288 -9.84 -6.02 -21.79
C LEU A 288 -8.73 -4.97 -21.61
N ILE A 289 -8.35 -4.26 -22.68
CA ILE A 289 -7.31 -3.24 -22.62
C ILE A 289 -7.73 -2.10 -21.69
N LEU A 290 -8.95 -1.58 -21.85
CA LEU A 290 -9.45 -0.48 -21.03
C LEU A 290 -9.74 -0.94 -19.59
N GLY A 291 -10.19 -2.17 -19.38
CA GLY A 291 -10.37 -2.77 -18.06
C GLY A 291 -9.05 -2.82 -17.28
N LEU A 292 -7.98 -3.33 -17.90
CA LEU A 292 -6.64 -3.35 -17.30
C LEU A 292 -6.11 -1.93 -17.03
N TYR A 293 -6.35 -1.00 -17.95
CA TYR A 293 -5.97 0.39 -17.76
C TYR A 293 -6.68 1.02 -16.57
N VAL A 294 -7.99 0.77 -16.41
CA VAL A 294 -8.75 1.25 -15.27
C VAL A 294 -8.21 0.64 -13.97
N ASP A 295 -8.00 -0.67 -13.89
CA ASP A 295 -7.43 -1.27 -12.68
C ASP A 295 -6.07 -0.66 -12.31
N SER A 296 -5.19 -0.45 -13.30
CA SER A 296 -3.90 0.22 -13.11
C SER A 296 -4.05 1.69 -12.67
N TYR A 297 -5.06 2.40 -13.16
CA TYR A 297 -5.36 3.77 -12.75
C TYR A 297 -5.77 3.84 -11.27
N TYR A 298 -6.64 2.93 -10.81
CA TYR A 298 -7.04 2.88 -9.39
C TYR A 298 -5.88 2.50 -8.48
N GLU A 299 -5.09 1.50 -8.89
CA GLU A 299 -3.93 1.03 -8.13
C GLU A 299 -2.84 2.12 -8.01
N SER A 300 -2.52 2.81 -9.12
CA SER A 300 -1.49 3.87 -9.12
C SER A 300 -1.88 5.11 -8.31
N ARG A 301 -3.18 5.35 -8.12
CA ARG A 301 -3.70 6.47 -7.32
C ARG A 301 -4.03 6.08 -5.88
N GLY A 302 -3.89 4.80 -5.51
CA GLY A 302 -4.25 4.30 -4.18
C GLY A 302 -5.72 4.53 -3.84
N LEU A 303 -6.60 4.59 -4.84
CA LEU A 303 -8.03 4.83 -4.63
C LEU A 303 -8.72 3.51 -4.31
N ASP A 304 -9.26 3.38 -3.10
CA ASP A 304 -10.15 2.26 -2.79
C ASP A 304 -11.53 2.51 -3.43
N PRO A 305 -11.97 1.66 -4.37
CA PRO A 305 -13.28 1.80 -5.02
C PRO A 305 -14.43 1.73 -4.02
N ARG A 306 -14.29 0.97 -2.93
CA ARG A 306 -15.34 0.80 -1.92
C ARG A 306 -15.59 2.08 -1.13
N VAL A 307 -14.55 2.91 -0.96
CA VAL A 307 -14.62 4.20 -0.24
C VAL A 307 -15.14 5.30 -1.15
N THR A 308 -14.68 5.33 -2.40
CA THR A 308 -15.00 6.41 -3.35
C THR A 308 -16.47 6.37 -3.82
N MET A 309 -17.05 5.17 -3.94
CA MET A 309 -18.44 4.98 -4.41
C MET A 309 -19.52 5.40 -3.40
N ALA A 310 -19.16 5.66 -2.13
CA ALA A 310 -20.09 6.15 -1.11
C ALA A 310 -20.26 7.69 -1.13
N GLN A 311 -19.40 8.42 -1.83
CA GLN A 311 -19.31 9.88 -1.75
C GLN A 311 -20.46 10.63 -2.49
N PRO A 312 -20.81 10.30 -3.75
CA PRO A 312 -21.79 11.11 -4.50
C PRO A 312 -23.20 11.05 -3.90
N SER A 313 -23.55 9.91 -3.30
CA SER A 313 -24.84 9.73 -2.66
C SER A 313 -24.94 10.48 -1.33
N GLN A 314 -23.84 10.66 -0.57
CA GLN A 314 -23.87 11.32 0.74
C GLN A 314 -24.13 12.83 0.69
N VAL A 315 -23.78 13.50 -0.42
CA VAL A 315 -23.97 14.95 -0.58
C VAL A 315 -25.46 15.33 -0.77
N ILE A 316 -26.31 14.36 -1.12
CA ILE A 316 -27.71 14.61 -1.47
C ILE A 316 -28.60 14.54 -0.21
N PRO A 317 -29.45 15.55 0.07
CA PRO A 317 -30.33 15.55 1.23
C PRO A 317 -31.23 14.31 1.27
N GLY A 318 -31.32 13.66 2.43
CA GLY A 318 -32.07 12.41 2.59
C GLY A 318 -33.55 12.52 2.18
N TRP A 319 -34.19 13.68 2.40
CA TRP A 319 -35.58 13.91 2.01
C TRP A 319 -35.77 13.85 0.49
N LEU A 320 -34.82 14.38 -0.28
CA LEU A 320 -34.90 14.41 -1.74
C LEU A 320 -34.84 12.98 -2.31
N LYS A 321 -33.94 12.14 -1.76
CA LYS A 321 -33.86 10.72 -2.11
C LYS A 321 -35.17 9.98 -1.82
N VAL A 322 -35.81 10.23 -0.67
CA VAL A 322 -37.10 9.60 -0.34
C VAL A 322 -38.19 10.02 -1.33
N VAL A 323 -38.28 11.30 -1.66
CA VAL A 323 -39.26 11.82 -2.62
C VAL A 323 -39.03 11.21 -4.01
N SER A 324 -37.78 11.15 -4.47
CA SER A 324 -37.40 10.52 -5.73
C SER A 324 -37.71 9.01 -5.74
N ALA A 325 -37.43 8.30 -4.66
CA ALA A 325 -37.74 6.88 -4.53
C ALA A 325 -39.27 6.64 -4.64
N LEU A 326 -40.08 7.42 -3.92
CA LEU A 326 -41.53 7.32 -3.99
C LEU A 326 -42.08 7.66 -5.39
N ALA A 327 -41.56 8.70 -6.02
CA ALA A 327 -41.93 9.07 -7.39
C ALA A 327 -41.60 7.95 -8.38
N LEU A 328 -40.40 7.37 -8.31
CA LEU A 328 -39.99 6.28 -9.17
C LEU A 328 -40.82 5.01 -8.94
N ILE A 329 -41.17 4.67 -7.68
CA ILE A 329 -42.09 3.57 -7.37
C ILE A 329 -43.45 3.80 -8.04
N GLY A 330 -44.00 5.01 -7.92
CA GLY A 330 -45.28 5.36 -8.56
C GLY A 330 -45.22 5.20 -10.07
N MET A 331 -44.13 5.63 -10.70
CA MET A 331 -43.92 5.54 -12.14
C MET A 331 -43.71 4.10 -12.62
N LEU A 332 -42.85 3.33 -11.94
CA LEU A 332 -42.63 1.91 -12.23
C LEU A 332 -43.91 1.11 -12.07
N THR A 333 -44.65 1.32 -10.98
CA THR A 333 -45.92 0.62 -10.73
C THR A 333 -46.93 0.91 -11.83
N ARG A 334 -47.11 2.19 -12.18
CA ARG A 334 -47.99 2.61 -13.28
C ARG A 334 -47.56 2.01 -14.62
N SER A 335 -46.27 2.02 -14.92
CA SER A 335 -45.71 1.53 -16.17
C SER A 335 -45.86 0.02 -16.29
N VAL A 336 -45.42 -0.74 -15.29
CA VAL A 336 -45.52 -2.22 -15.26
C VAL A 336 -46.98 -2.69 -15.31
N TRP A 337 -47.92 -1.91 -14.76
CA TRP A 337 -49.35 -2.24 -14.84
C TRP A 337 -50.01 -1.92 -16.19
N ARG A 338 -49.53 -0.89 -16.90
CA ARG A 338 -50.16 -0.44 -18.16
C ARG A 338 -49.45 -0.95 -19.41
N ALA A 339 -48.15 -1.14 -19.35
CA ALA A 339 -47.35 -1.58 -20.49
C ALA A 339 -47.48 -3.11 -20.65
N PRO A 340 -47.75 -3.61 -21.87
CA PRO A 340 -47.83 -5.04 -22.11
C PRO A 340 -46.47 -5.71 -21.85
N LEU A 341 -46.48 -6.91 -21.26
CA LEU A 341 -45.25 -7.67 -21.02
C LEU A 341 -44.41 -7.74 -22.31
N PRO A 342 -43.08 -7.46 -22.24
CA PRO A 342 -42.20 -7.53 -23.38
C PRO A 342 -42.33 -8.88 -24.11
N SER A 343 -42.25 -8.86 -25.43
CA SER A 343 -42.32 -10.06 -26.27
C SER A 343 -41.36 -11.14 -25.78
N GLU A 344 -40.17 -10.75 -25.32
CA GLU A 344 -39.11 -11.68 -24.91
C GLU A 344 -39.40 -12.41 -23.60
N LEU A 345 -40.04 -11.77 -22.62
CA LEU A 345 -40.51 -12.45 -21.42
C LEU A 345 -41.61 -13.46 -21.74
N ARG A 346 -42.43 -13.23 -22.77
CA ARG A 346 -43.38 -14.24 -23.27
C ARG A 346 -42.68 -15.36 -24.02
N THR A 347 -41.57 -15.09 -24.70
CA THR A 347 -40.73 -16.11 -25.35
C THR A 347 -40.02 -16.96 -24.32
N VAL A 348 -39.48 -16.39 -23.24
CA VAL A 348 -38.93 -17.13 -22.09
C VAL A 348 -40.02 -17.94 -21.39
N GLY A 349 -41.22 -17.41 -21.22
CA GLY A 349 -42.37 -18.17 -20.70
C GLY A 349 -42.83 -19.31 -21.62
N ARG A 350 -42.53 -19.23 -22.92
CA ARG A 350 -42.74 -20.32 -23.90
C ARG A 350 -41.57 -21.31 -23.91
N TRP A 351 -40.32 -20.86 -23.84
CA TRP A 351 -39.12 -21.69 -23.69
C TRP A 351 -39.10 -22.42 -22.36
N GLY A 352 -39.57 -21.81 -21.28
CA GLY A 352 -39.73 -22.46 -19.99
C GLY A 352 -40.78 -23.56 -20.06
N ARG A 353 -41.91 -23.32 -20.74
CA ARG A 353 -42.93 -24.36 -21.00
C ARG A 353 -42.43 -25.45 -21.96
N GLN A 354 -41.73 -25.09 -23.03
CA GLN A 354 -41.11 -26.05 -23.96
C GLN A 354 -39.96 -26.83 -23.31
N GLY A 355 -39.17 -26.21 -22.42
CA GLY A 355 -38.12 -26.86 -21.66
C GLY A 355 -38.69 -27.80 -20.59
N LEU A 356 -39.82 -27.41 -19.98
CA LEU A 356 -40.63 -28.29 -19.14
C LEU A 356 -41.19 -29.48 -19.93
N ASP A 357 -41.59 -29.27 -21.19
CA ASP A 357 -42.03 -30.35 -22.09
C ASP A 357 -40.86 -31.26 -22.52
N VAL A 358 -39.66 -30.70 -22.77
CA VAL A 358 -38.43 -31.45 -23.09
C VAL A 358 -37.95 -32.29 -21.91
N LEU A 359 -38.04 -31.76 -20.70
CA LEU A 359 -37.74 -32.49 -19.45
C LEU A 359 -38.92 -33.36 -18.97
N ARG A 360 -40.07 -33.35 -19.67
CA ARG A 360 -41.33 -34.01 -19.28
C ARG A 360 -41.76 -33.71 -17.83
N LEU A 361 -41.45 -32.52 -17.32
CA LEU A 361 -41.78 -32.10 -15.97
C LEU A 361 -43.11 -31.34 -15.98
N SER A 362 -44.11 -31.85 -15.24
CA SER A 362 -45.36 -31.11 -15.02
C SER A 362 -45.10 -29.79 -14.29
N PRO A 363 -45.98 -28.77 -14.43
CA PRO A 363 -45.83 -27.50 -13.71
C PRO A 363 -45.70 -27.66 -12.19
N ARG A 364 -46.31 -28.70 -11.61
CA ARG A 364 -46.17 -29.06 -10.18
C ARG A 364 -44.80 -29.63 -9.85
N GLN A 365 -44.23 -30.45 -10.73
CA GLN A 365 -42.86 -30.97 -10.58
C GLN A 365 -41.80 -29.89 -10.82
N ALA A 366 -42.07 -28.91 -11.69
CA ALA A 366 -41.23 -27.72 -11.89
C ALA A 366 -41.11 -26.91 -10.60
N VAL A 367 -42.26 -26.61 -9.98
CA VAL A 367 -42.32 -25.94 -8.68
C VAL A 367 -41.63 -26.79 -7.62
N GLY A 368 -41.85 -28.11 -7.62
CA GLY A 368 -41.14 -29.04 -6.74
C GLY A 368 -39.62 -29.01 -6.92
N MET A 369 -39.13 -28.91 -8.16
CA MET A 369 -37.70 -28.83 -8.48
C MET A 369 -37.10 -27.49 -8.05
N VAL A 370 -37.82 -26.38 -8.25
CA VAL A 370 -37.42 -25.06 -7.76
C VAL A 370 -37.37 -25.04 -6.24
N VAL A 371 -38.38 -25.60 -5.56
CA VAL A 371 -38.40 -25.75 -4.10
C VAL A 371 -37.26 -26.64 -3.61
N LEU A 372 -36.97 -27.74 -4.33
CA LEU A 372 -35.84 -28.62 -4.03
C LEU A 372 -34.50 -27.90 -4.19
N LEU A 373 -34.33 -27.11 -5.25
CA LEU A 373 -33.14 -26.30 -5.48
C LEU A 373 -32.96 -25.21 -4.42
N LEU A 374 -34.06 -24.56 -4.00
CA LEU A 374 -34.07 -23.60 -2.90
C LEU A 374 -33.77 -24.28 -1.55
N PHE A 375 -34.22 -25.51 -1.35
CA PHE A 375 -33.93 -26.28 -0.15
C PHE A 375 -32.46 -26.75 -0.13
N LEU A 376 -31.93 -27.20 -1.27
CA LEU A 376 -30.51 -27.54 -1.41
C LEU A 376 -29.62 -26.30 -1.22
N SER A 377 -30.01 -25.15 -1.78
CA SER A 377 -29.28 -23.90 -1.59
C SER A 377 -29.33 -23.43 -0.14
N TYR A 378 -30.45 -23.65 0.56
CA TYR A 378 -30.55 -23.41 1.99
C TYR A 378 -29.64 -24.34 2.80
N LEU A 379 -29.57 -25.63 2.48
CA LEU A 379 -28.63 -26.57 3.12
C LEU A 379 -27.16 -26.17 2.88
N LEU A 380 -26.84 -25.64 1.70
CA LEU A 380 -25.51 -25.11 1.38
C LEU A 380 -25.12 -23.90 2.24
N THR A 381 -26.06 -23.20 2.87
CA THR A 381 -25.73 -22.13 3.84
C THR A 381 -25.21 -22.66 5.19
N GLY A 382 -25.24 -23.98 5.42
CA GLY A 382 -24.66 -24.63 6.59
C GLY A 382 -23.15 -24.85 6.52
N PHE A 383 -22.49 -24.48 5.42
CA PHE A 383 -21.04 -24.59 5.30
C PHE A 383 -20.34 -23.36 5.89
N LEU A 384 -19.52 -23.59 6.92
CA LEU A 384 -18.63 -22.61 7.53
C LEU A 384 -17.19 -22.92 7.14
N VAL A 385 -16.51 -21.98 6.48
CA VAL A 385 -15.10 -22.10 6.13
C VAL A 385 -14.30 -21.27 7.11
N VAL A 386 -13.45 -21.94 7.92
CA VAL A 386 -12.55 -21.28 8.87
C VAL A 386 -11.16 -21.16 8.24
N ARG A 387 -10.60 -19.95 8.20
CA ARG A 387 -9.29 -19.69 7.59
C ARG A 387 -8.14 -19.97 8.55
N PRO A 388 -6.91 -20.18 8.05
CA PRO A 388 -5.71 -20.17 8.89
C PRO A 388 -5.59 -18.84 9.65
N GLY A 389 -5.44 -18.90 10.98
CA GLY A 389 -5.42 -17.70 11.83
C GLY A 389 -6.80 -17.24 12.33
N GLU A 390 -7.88 -17.93 11.96
CA GLU A 390 -9.23 -17.73 12.50
C GLU A 390 -9.66 -18.95 13.31
N SER A 391 -10.55 -18.73 14.28
CA SER A 391 -11.26 -19.78 15.02
C SER A 391 -12.76 -19.61 14.80
N GLY A 392 -13.44 -20.70 14.46
CA GLY A 392 -14.89 -20.72 14.26
C GLY A 392 -15.65 -21.07 15.54
N ILE A 393 -16.67 -20.27 15.86
CA ILE A 393 -17.59 -20.50 16.98
C ILE A 393 -18.97 -20.82 16.41
N VAL A 394 -19.60 -21.91 16.85
CA VAL A 394 -20.97 -22.25 16.43
C VAL A 394 -21.93 -22.21 17.61
N LYS A 395 -22.95 -21.37 17.48
CA LYS A 395 -24.04 -21.20 18.43
C LYS A 395 -25.28 -21.93 17.93
N ARG A 396 -25.93 -22.72 18.78
CA ARG A 396 -27.24 -23.32 18.54
C ARG A 396 -28.27 -22.65 19.42
N PHE A 397 -29.24 -21.95 18.83
CA PHE A 397 -30.23 -21.14 19.57
C PHE A 397 -29.61 -20.26 20.68
N GLY A 398 -28.47 -19.62 20.37
CA GLY A 398 -27.74 -18.77 21.32
C GLY A 398 -26.81 -19.50 22.30
N ARG A 399 -26.93 -20.83 22.45
CA ARG A 399 -25.99 -21.62 23.27
C ARG A 399 -24.77 -22.01 22.45
N ILE A 400 -23.57 -21.80 22.98
CA ILE A 400 -22.31 -22.20 22.32
C ILE A 400 -22.20 -23.74 22.35
N VAL A 401 -22.19 -24.37 21.17
CA VAL A 401 -22.10 -25.84 21.02
C VAL A 401 -20.70 -26.26 20.58
N ARG A 402 -20.09 -25.52 19.65
CA ARG A 402 -18.70 -25.74 19.21
C ARG A 402 -17.87 -24.50 19.46
N ARG A 403 -16.71 -24.70 20.09
CA ARG A 403 -15.95 -23.64 20.75
C ARG A 403 -14.77 -23.14 19.94
N ASP A 404 -13.98 -24.06 19.38
CA ASP A 404 -12.79 -23.74 18.60
C ASP A 404 -12.69 -24.65 17.39
N LEU A 405 -13.37 -24.27 16.31
CA LEU A 405 -13.25 -24.99 15.05
C LEU A 405 -11.92 -24.61 14.41
N PRO A 406 -11.01 -25.57 14.15
CA PRO A 406 -9.72 -25.29 13.53
C PRO A 406 -9.91 -24.88 12.07
N ALA A 407 -8.84 -24.39 11.43
CA ALA A 407 -8.87 -24.07 10.00
C ALA A 407 -9.37 -25.26 9.17
N GLY A 408 -10.37 -25.03 8.31
CA GLY A 408 -11.02 -26.10 7.55
C GLY A 408 -12.48 -25.81 7.19
N LEU A 409 -13.07 -26.73 6.43
CA LEU A 409 -14.49 -26.70 6.10
C LEU A 409 -15.28 -27.42 7.18
N HIS A 410 -16.22 -26.72 7.80
CA HIS A 410 -17.08 -27.23 8.86
C HIS A 410 -18.54 -27.16 8.44
N LEU A 411 -19.29 -28.20 8.80
CA LEU A 411 -20.73 -28.21 8.58
C LEU A 411 -21.46 -27.88 9.88
N HIS A 412 -22.38 -26.93 9.82
CA HIS A 412 -23.35 -26.59 10.85
C HIS A 412 -24.76 -26.55 10.25
N TRP A 413 -25.76 -26.55 11.11
CA TRP A 413 -27.14 -26.40 10.67
C TRP A 413 -27.37 -24.97 10.16
N PRO A 414 -28.04 -24.79 9.01
CA PRO A 414 -28.33 -23.46 8.51
C PRO A 414 -29.27 -22.69 9.47
N TYR A 415 -29.22 -21.36 9.43
CA TYR A 415 -30.07 -20.49 10.25
C TYR A 415 -31.56 -20.86 10.10
N PRO A 416 -32.37 -21.00 11.16
CA PRO A 416 -32.19 -20.43 12.51
C PRO A 416 -31.57 -21.35 13.57
N PHE A 417 -31.27 -22.61 13.22
CA PHE A 417 -30.88 -23.61 14.21
C PHE A 417 -29.49 -23.34 14.76
N GLU A 418 -28.51 -23.12 13.86
CA GLU A 418 -27.14 -22.77 14.23
C GLU A 418 -26.65 -21.52 13.48
N VAL A 419 -25.76 -20.78 14.14
CA VAL A 419 -25.07 -19.60 13.62
C VAL A 419 -23.57 -19.80 13.82
N GLY A 420 -22.81 -19.77 12.72
CA GLY A 420 -21.35 -19.77 12.74
C GLY A 420 -20.80 -18.35 12.75
N GLU A 421 -19.93 -18.04 13.71
CA GLU A 421 -19.18 -16.79 13.80
C GLU A 421 -17.68 -17.10 13.72
N LEU A 422 -16.91 -16.17 13.15
CA LEU A 422 -15.46 -16.31 12.97
C LEU A 422 -14.76 -15.27 13.86
N CYS A 423 -13.69 -15.68 14.53
CA CYS A 423 -12.87 -14.81 15.36
C CYS A 423 -11.41 -14.88 14.89
N GLU A 424 -10.80 -13.72 14.62
CA GLU A 424 -9.38 -13.61 14.27
C GLU A 424 -8.49 -13.82 15.51
N VAL A 425 -7.91 -15.02 15.63
CA VAL A 425 -7.00 -15.41 16.73
C VAL A 425 -5.52 -15.24 16.40
N GLY A 426 -5.14 -15.41 15.13
CA GLY A 426 -3.76 -15.35 14.67
C GLY A 426 -3.22 -13.94 14.44
N ARG A 427 -4.08 -12.90 14.49
CA ARG A 427 -3.70 -11.52 14.19
C ARG A 427 -3.24 -10.80 15.45
N VAL A 428 -2.03 -10.23 15.39
CA VAL A 428 -1.56 -9.27 16.40
C VAL A 428 -2.30 -7.96 16.22
N ARG A 429 -3.02 -7.53 17.27
CA ARG A 429 -3.74 -6.27 17.33
C ARG A 429 -2.87 -5.23 18.03
N MET A 430 -2.84 -4.02 17.47
CA MET A 430 -2.12 -2.88 18.03
C MET A 430 -3.13 -1.87 18.55
N LEU A 431 -2.99 -1.48 19.81
CA LEU A 431 -3.80 -0.48 20.47
C LEU A 431 -2.92 0.71 20.85
N GLN A 432 -3.34 1.90 20.45
CA GLN A 432 -2.61 3.15 20.73
C GLN A 432 -3.11 3.76 22.04
N VAL A 433 -2.17 4.26 22.85
CA VAL A 433 -2.41 4.94 24.13
C VAL A 433 -1.73 6.31 24.09
N GLY A 434 -2.47 7.36 24.45
CA GLY A 434 -1.99 8.77 24.41
C GLY A 434 -2.19 9.48 23.08
N PHE A 435 -2.45 8.75 21.99
CA PHE A 435 -2.71 9.33 20.68
C PHE A 435 -3.71 8.50 19.89
N ILE A 436 -4.39 9.17 18.95
CA ILE A 436 -5.17 8.52 17.89
C ILE A 436 -4.49 8.87 16.58
N GLN A 437 -4.10 7.84 15.83
CA GLN A 437 -3.85 8.00 14.42
C GLN A 437 -5.21 8.19 13.72
N GLU A 438 -5.58 9.44 13.44
CA GLU A 438 -6.67 9.69 12.49
C GLU A 438 -6.21 9.14 11.15
N VAL A 439 -6.76 7.98 10.77
CA VAL A 439 -6.73 7.54 9.38
C VAL A 439 -7.36 8.69 8.62
N SER A 440 -6.54 9.39 7.82
CA SER A 440 -7.04 10.51 7.03
C SER A 440 -8.29 10.04 6.26
N PRO A 441 -9.28 10.91 5.98
CA PRO A 441 -10.50 10.52 5.26
C PRO A 441 -10.26 9.84 3.88
N LEU A 442 -9.01 9.80 3.42
CA LEU A 442 -8.48 9.08 2.26
C LEU A 442 -8.02 7.62 2.55
N GLY A 443 -8.14 7.08 3.77
CA GLY A 443 -7.90 5.66 4.05
C GLY A 443 -6.45 5.17 3.98
N THR A 444 -5.47 6.05 3.74
CA THR A 444 -4.06 5.66 3.72
C THR A 444 -3.55 5.42 5.14
N VAL A 445 -3.26 4.16 5.48
CA VAL A 445 -2.36 3.83 6.60
C VAL A 445 -0.95 4.24 6.18
N VAL A 446 -0.59 5.49 6.46
CA VAL A 446 0.79 5.97 6.29
C VAL A 446 1.60 5.41 7.46
N TYR A 447 2.45 4.41 7.18
CA TYR A 447 3.53 4.05 8.10
C TYR A 447 4.45 5.26 8.26
N PRO A 448 4.93 5.56 9.48
CA PRO A 448 5.90 6.64 9.66
C PRO A 448 7.10 6.39 8.72
N PRO A 449 7.57 7.38 7.96
CA PRO A 449 8.78 7.21 7.18
C PRO A 449 9.92 6.94 8.15
N VAL A 450 10.50 5.74 8.06
CA VAL A 450 11.77 5.41 8.69
C VAL A 450 12.76 6.49 8.27
N ALA A 451 13.35 7.15 9.27
CA ALA A 451 14.10 8.37 9.12
C ALA A 451 15.22 8.27 8.08
N HIS A 452 15.02 8.86 6.90
CA HIS A 452 16.10 9.38 6.06
C HIS A 452 15.81 10.83 5.71
N ARG A 453 16.36 11.70 6.56
CA ARG A 453 16.52 13.14 6.38
C ARG A 453 17.19 13.42 5.02
N ARG A 454 16.48 14.05 4.07
CA ARG A 454 17.12 14.93 3.07
C ARG A 454 16.17 16.00 2.55
N TYR A 455 16.59 17.24 2.75
CA TYR A 455 15.98 18.48 2.30
C TYR A 455 15.76 18.49 0.78
N LEU A 456 14.56 18.91 0.35
CA LEU A 456 14.32 19.61 -0.91
C LEU A 456 13.10 20.51 -0.71
N GLY A 457 13.32 21.81 -0.81
CA GLY A 457 12.30 22.84 -0.62
C GLY A 457 11.23 22.76 -1.69
N ALA A 458 10.00 22.48 -1.28
CA ALA A 458 8.79 22.76 -2.03
C ALA A 458 7.72 23.23 -1.04
N PRO A 459 7.03 24.36 -1.28
CA PRO A 459 5.88 24.78 -0.49
C PRO A 459 4.66 23.96 -0.93
N GLY A 460 4.74 22.65 -0.78
CA GLY A 460 3.63 21.72 -0.96
C GLY A 460 3.22 21.25 0.41
N ARG A 461 2.00 21.61 0.84
CA ARG A 461 1.32 21.12 2.04
C ARG A 461 1.40 19.58 2.08
N THR A 462 2.46 19.05 2.67
CA THR A 462 2.46 17.67 3.15
C THR A 462 1.60 17.74 4.40
N GLN A 463 0.34 17.32 4.29
CA GLN A 463 -0.46 16.99 5.48
C GLN A 463 0.27 15.84 6.18
N LEU A 464 1.22 16.19 7.04
CA LEU A 464 1.63 15.34 8.14
C LEU A 464 0.34 14.92 8.81
N THR A 465 0.06 13.62 8.79
CA THR A 465 -1.05 13.00 9.52
C THR A 465 -0.97 13.51 10.95
N ALA A 466 -1.86 14.45 11.31
CA ALA A 466 -1.87 15.01 12.64
C ALA A 466 -2.33 13.89 13.57
N MET A 467 -1.37 13.27 14.28
CA MET A 467 -1.72 12.40 15.40
C MET A 467 -2.52 13.26 16.36
N LYS A 468 -3.81 12.95 16.50
CA LYS A 468 -4.68 13.69 17.41
C LYS A 468 -4.35 13.19 18.81
N LYS A 469 -3.55 14.00 19.51
CA LYS A 469 -3.18 13.76 20.91
C LYS A 469 -4.43 13.76 21.77
N ILE A 470 -4.58 12.76 22.63
CA ILE A 470 -5.63 12.74 23.65
C ILE A 470 -5.00 13.24 24.95
N GLU A 471 -5.21 14.50 25.30
CA GLU A 471 -4.58 15.11 26.49
C GLU A 471 -4.81 14.30 27.77
N ARG A 472 -6.01 13.73 27.95
CA ARG A 472 -6.34 12.90 29.13
C ARG A 472 -5.59 11.56 29.21
N GLU A 473 -5.03 11.08 28.11
CA GLU A 473 -4.31 9.79 28.04
C GLU A 473 -2.80 9.94 27.80
N ALA A 474 -2.35 11.15 27.45
CA ALA A 474 -0.98 11.42 27.04
C ALA A 474 -0.10 11.98 28.16
N TYR A 475 -0.69 12.72 29.11
CA TYR A 475 0.07 13.35 30.19
C TYR A 475 0.14 12.47 31.44
N PHE A 476 1.36 12.25 31.93
CA PHE A 476 1.63 11.51 33.16
C PHE A 476 2.51 12.35 34.09
N LEU A 477 2.35 12.13 35.40
CA LEU A 477 3.18 12.74 36.43
C LEU A 477 4.20 11.70 36.92
N THR A 478 5.48 12.05 36.89
CA THR A 478 6.55 11.20 37.42
C THR A 478 6.62 11.27 38.95
N GLY A 479 7.34 10.33 39.58
CA GLY A 479 7.50 10.30 41.03
C GLY A 479 8.21 11.51 41.63
N ASP A 480 8.95 12.28 40.81
CA ASP A 480 9.58 13.55 41.16
C ASP A 480 8.78 14.78 40.68
N GLU A 481 7.47 14.63 40.54
CA GLU A 481 6.50 15.70 40.25
C GLU A 481 6.69 16.40 38.89
N ASN A 482 7.33 15.74 37.92
CA ASN A 482 7.46 16.28 36.55
C ASN A 482 6.35 15.79 35.64
N LEU A 483 5.81 16.70 34.82
CA LEU A 483 4.82 16.37 33.80
C LEU A 483 5.51 15.90 32.51
N ILE A 484 5.11 14.74 32.00
CA ILE A 484 5.65 14.16 30.76
C ILE A 484 4.53 13.76 29.80
N ASP A 485 4.81 13.89 28.51
CA ASP A 485 3.97 13.46 27.38
C ASP A 485 4.45 12.09 26.87
N ILE A 486 3.57 11.10 26.89
CA ILE A 486 3.89 9.73 26.53
C ILE A 486 2.94 9.22 25.45
N GLN A 487 3.54 8.60 24.44
CA GLN A 487 2.86 7.84 23.41
C GLN A 487 3.27 6.38 23.53
N ALA A 488 2.30 5.49 23.69
CA ALA A 488 2.57 4.06 23.83
C ALA A 488 1.71 3.23 22.86
N VAL A 489 2.26 2.10 22.43
CA VAL A 489 1.57 1.11 21.61
C VAL A 489 1.60 -0.24 22.31
N VAL A 490 0.41 -0.80 22.46
CA VAL A 490 0.17 -2.06 23.14
C VAL A 490 -0.16 -3.12 22.10
N GLN A 491 0.54 -4.26 22.17
CA GLN A 491 0.30 -5.40 21.29
C GLN A 491 -0.32 -6.56 22.06
N TYR A 492 -1.41 -7.09 21.54
CA TYR A 492 -2.08 -8.27 22.08
C TYR A 492 -2.65 -9.13 20.96
N LYS A 493 -2.90 -10.41 21.25
CA LYS A 493 -3.63 -11.32 20.36
C LYS A 493 -4.73 -12.05 21.13
N VAL A 494 -5.69 -12.60 20.41
CA VAL A 494 -6.79 -13.36 21.01
C VAL A 494 -6.32 -14.79 21.28
N ALA A 495 -6.38 -15.23 22.53
CA ALA A 495 -6.01 -16.59 22.93
C ALA A 495 -7.24 -17.51 23.02
N ASP A 496 -8.32 -17.02 23.64
CA ASP A 496 -9.60 -17.71 23.74
C ASP A 496 -10.68 -16.85 23.06
N PRO A 497 -11.19 -17.25 21.89
CA PRO A 497 -12.10 -16.42 21.10
C PRO A 497 -13.47 -16.26 21.76
N ILE A 498 -13.90 -17.20 22.61
CA ILE A 498 -15.20 -17.14 23.29
C ILE A 498 -15.16 -16.10 24.39
N ARG A 499 -14.14 -16.17 25.25
CA ARG A 499 -13.99 -15.22 26.35
C ARG A 499 -13.76 -13.81 25.83
N PHE A 500 -13.01 -13.69 24.75
CA PHE A 500 -12.79 -12.41 24.08
C PHE A 500 -14.08 -11.81 23.51
N GLN A 501 -14.90 -12.62 22.82
CA GLN A 501 -16.07 -12.11 22.08
C GLN A 501 -17.34 -11.97 22.93
N TYR A 502 -17.51 -12.78 23.98
CA TYR A 502 -18.71 -12.77 24.81
C TYR A 502 -18.46 -12.48 26.29
N GLY A 503 -17.22 -12.58 26.76
CA GLY A 503 -16.87 -12.23 28.13
C GLY A 503 -16.63 -10.74 28.33
N LEU A 504 -16.40 -9.99 27.25
CA LEU A 504 -16.05 -8.57 27.27
C LEU A 504 -16.99 -7.77 26.37
N GLU A 505 -17.55 -6.69 26.91
CA GLU A 505 -18.37 -5.75 26.14
C GLU A 505 -17.50 -4.85 25.25
N GLU A 506 -16.42 -4.29 25.82
CA GLU A 506 -15.47 -3.43 25.13
C GLU A 506 -14.01 -3.89 25.39
N PRO A 507 -13.49 -4.88 24.64
CA PRO A 507 -12.17 -5.47 24.91
C PRO A 507 -11.02 -4.46 24.75
N GLU A 508 -11.11 -3.58 23.75
CA GLU A 508 -10.08 -2.57 23.50
C GLU A 508 -10.01 -1.53 24.62
N ARG A 509 -11.16 -1.12 25.16
CA ARG A 509 -11.22 -0.16 26.26
C ARG A 509 -10.68 -0.77 27.55
N LEU A 510 -10.93 -2.05 27.80
CA LEU A 510 -10.35 -2.77 28.93
C LEU A 510 -8.82 -2.78 28.86
N VAL A 511 -8.26 -3.21 27.72
CA VAL A 511 -6.79 -3.24 27.52
C VAL A 511 -6.20 -1.84 27.62
N ARG A 512 -6.87 -0.82 27.04
CA ARG A 512 -6.46 0.59 27.13
C ARG A 512 -6.37 1.05 28.59
N ASN A 513 -7.44 0.86 29.36
CA ASN A 513 -7.53 1.32 30.74
C ASN A 513 -6.48 0.64 31.63
N HIS A 514 -6.29 -0.67 31.49
CA HIS A 514 -5.24 -1.37 32.23
C HIS A 514 -3.85 -0.91 31.83
N SER A 515 -3.61 -0.64 30.55
CA SER A 515 -2.34 -0.11 30.07
C SER A 515 -2.06 1.27 30.67
N ILE A 516 -3.04 2.18 30.65
CA ILE A 516 -2.93 3.50 31.29
C ILE A 516 -2.65 3.34 32.78
N TRP A 517 -3.40 2.48 33.49
CA TRP A 517 -3.19 2.26 34.91
C TRP A 517 -1.77 1.76 35.25
N VAL A 518 -1.26 0.76 34.50
CA VAL A 518 0.11 0.26 34.69
C VAL A 518 1.13 1.35 34.37
N LEU A 519 0.92 2.14 33.31
CA LEU A 519 1.82 3.25 32.98
C LEU A 519 1.81 4.34 34.05
N VAL A 520 0.64 4.72 34.59
CA VAL A 520 0.53 5.68 35.70
C VAL A 520 1.33 5.19 36.91
N ASP A 521 1.23 3.92 37.27
CA ASP A 521 1.97 3.36 38.41
C ASP A 521 3.48 3.30 38.15
N LEU A 522 3.90 2.90 36.95
CA LEU A 522 5.31 2.84 36.58
C LEU A 522 5.94 4.24 36.49
N PHE A 523 5.29 5.22 35.89
CA PHE A 523 5.84 6.57 35.83
C PHE A 523 5.79 7.26 37.19
N GLY A 524 4.74 7.04 37.98
CA GLY A 524 4.62 7.61 39.33
C GLY A 524 5.61 7.07 40.35
N THR A 525 6.25 5.91 40.08
CA THR A 525 7.25 5.31 40.97
C THR A 525 8.69 5.58 40.55
N ASN A 526 8.93 6.06 39.33
CA ASN A 526 10.27 6.34 38.79
C ASN A 526 10.50 7.84 38.63
N ARG A 527 11.78 8.23 38.64
CA ARG A 527 12.19 9.63 38.44
C ARG A 527 12.31 9.97 36.96
N ILE A 528 12.26 11.25 36.60
CA ILE A 528 12.32 11.67 35.20
C ILE A 528 13.64 11.30 34.53
N ASP A 529 14.78 11.54 35.18
CA ASP A 529 16.12 11.26 34.64
C ASP A 529 16.30 9.78 34.28
N GLU A 530 15.69 8.93 35.10
CA GLU A 530 15.65 7.48 34.98
C GLU A 530 14.88 7.03 33.73
N ILE A 531 13.73 7.67 33.46
CA ILE A 531 12.88 7.42 32.29
C ILE A 531 13.60 7.82 30.99
N TYR A 532 14.34 8.94 30.98
CA TYR A 532 15.04 9.45 29.79
C TYR A 532 16.36 8.74 29.48
N THR A 533 17.15 8.35 30.49
CA THR A 533 18.51 7.85 30.25
C THR A 533 18.59 6.33 30.08
N SER A 534 18.02 5.56 31.01
CA SER A 534 18.42 4.14 31.19
C SER A 534 17.25 3.15 31.33
N LEU A 535 16.01 3.60 31.53
CA LEU A 535 14.90 2.71 31.91
C LEU A 535 13.78 2.52 30.88
N ARG A 536 13.84 3.06 29.67
CA ARG A 536 12.77 2.80 28.66
C ARG A 536 12.52 1.30 28.46
N GLY A 537 13.58 0.52 28.26
CA GLY A 537 13.47 -0.94 28.12
C GLY A 537 13.01 -1.65 29.39
N ALA A 538 13.41 -1.17 30.57
CA ALA A 538 13.00 -1.75 31.85
C ALA A 538 11.52 -1.49 32.16
N ILE A 539 11.04 -0.27 31.87
CA ILE A 539 9.63 0.13 31.99
C ILE A 539 8.77 -0.68 31.01
N GLU A 540 9.21 -0.85 29.77
CA GLU A 540 8.52 -1.69 28.78
C GLU A 540 8.45 -3.17 29.23
N GLN A 541 9.54 -3.71 29.77
CA GLN A 541 9.61 -5.09 30.24
C GLN A 541 8.74 -5.32 31.48
N GLU A 542 8.81 -4.43 32.47
CA GLU A 542 8.02 -4.51 33.69
C GLU A 542 6.54 -4.24 33.41
N GLY A 543 6.23 -3.24 32.58
CA GLY A 543 4.87 -2.97 32.11
C GLY A 543 4.26 -4.16 31.37
N THR A 544 5.03 -4.80 30.50
CA THR A 544 4.62 -6.03 29.81
C THR A 544 4.36 -7.17 30.81
N ARG A 545 5.21 -7.33 31.82
CA ARG A 545 5.05 -8.37 32.85
C ARG A 545 3.79 -8.16 33.68
N ARG A 546 3.54 -6.93 34.13
CA ARG A 546 2.34 -6.57 34.92
C ARG A 546 1.06 -6.69 34.12
N LEU A 547 1.05 -6.21 32.87
CA LEU A 547 -0.13 -6.32 31.99
C LEU A 547 -0.46 -7.77 31.66
N LYS A 548 0.56 -8.62 31.45
CA LYS A 548 0.36 -10.07 31.31
C LYS A 548 -0.29 -10.67 32.55
N ALA A 549 0.18 -10.31 33.75
CA ALA A 549 -0.38 -10.82 35.01
C ALA A 549 -1.85 -10.38 35.21
N VAL A 550 -2.15 -9.09 35.05
CA VAL A 550 -3.50 -8.53 35.25
C VAL A 550 -4.51 -9.11 34.27
N LEU A 551 -4.17 -9.18 32.98
CA LEU A 551 -5.08 -9.71 31.96
C LEU A 551 -5.27 -11.22 32.06
N ALA A 552 -4.27 -11.95 32.57
CA ALA A 552 -4.37 -13.38 32.86
C ALA A 552 -5.29 -13.66 34.05
N GLU A 553 -5.17 -12.88 35.14
CA GLU A 553 -6.01 -13.04 36.34
C GLU A 553 -7.50 -12.84 36.02
N GLN A 554 -7.82 -11.86 35.19
CA GLN A 554 -9.19 -11.54 34.80
C GLN A 554 -9.81 -12.50 33.77
N ASN A 555 -9.08 -13.53 33.33
CA ASN A 555 -9.60 -14.55 32.40
C ASN A 555 -10.21 -13.96 31.11
N THR A 556 -9.66 -12.86 30.60
CA THR A 556 -10.20 -12.07 29.47
C THR A 556 -10.16 -12.78 28.11
N GLY A 557 -9.37 -13.86 27.98
CA GLY A 557 -9.10 -14.51 26.70
C GLY A 557 -8.12 -13.75 25.81
N ILE A 558 -7.45 -12.73 26.34
CA ILE A 558 -6.45 -11.91 25.65
C ILE A 558 -5.05 -12.36 26.09
N GLU A 559 -4.18 -12.65 25.12
CA GLU A 559 -2.75 -12.82 25.37
C GLU A 559 -2.02 -11.51 25.05
N PHE A 560 -1.56 -10.83 26.10
CA PHE A 560 -0.73 -9.65 25.97
C PHE A 560 0.65 -10.03 25.46
N LEU A 561 1.15 -9.33 24.44
CA LEU A 561 2.46 -9.61 23.85
C LEU A 561 3.50 -8.66 24.44
N ASN A 562 3.40 -7.37 24.11
CA ASN A 562 4.39 -6.34 24.42
C ASN A 562 3.75 -4.97 24.61
N LEU A 563 4.37 -4.16 25.47
CA LEU A 563 4.16 -2.71 25.57
C LEU A 563 5.38 -2.01 24.98
N PHE A 564 5.16 -1.09 24.03
CA PHE A 564 6.20 -0.24 23.48
C PHE A 564 5.90 1.20 23.82
N LEU A 565 6.85 1.90 24.42
CA LEU A 565 6.83 3.35 24.45
C LEU A 565 7.28 3.78 23.05
N VAL A 566 6.50 4.61 22.37
CA VAL A 566 6.87 5.17 21.05
C VAL A 566 7.66 6.44 21.28
N ASP A 567 7.12 7.32 22.13
CA ASP A 567 7.64 8.64 22.37
C ASP A 567 7.47 9.05 23.83
N VAL A 568 8.48 9.69 24.40
CA VAL A 568 8.47 10.23 25.76
C VAL A 568 9.17 11.58 25.73
N HIS A 569 8.41 12.66 25.90
CA HIS A 569 8.93 14.02 25.83
C HIS A 569 8.32 14.92 26.90
N ALA A 570 9.01 16.01 27.22
CA ALA A 570 8.46 17.05 28.06
C ALA A 570 7.37 17.81 27.27
N PRO A 571 6.29 18.25 27.93
CA PRO A 571 5.30 19.12 27.32
C PRO A 571 5.96 20.32 26.63
N PRO A 572 5.41 20.79 25.50
CA PRO A 572 6.02 21.88 24.72
C PRO A 572 6.20 23.16 25.55
N GLU A 573 5.38 23.37 26.58
CA GLU A 573 5.43 24.54 27.46
C GLU A 573 6.72 24.61 28.31
N VAL A 574 7.34 23.47 28.61
CA VAL A 574 8.52 23.39 29.51
C VAL A 574 9.78 22.92 28.79
N HIS A 575 9.69 22.70 27.48
CA HIS A 575 10.76 22.09 26.70
C HIS A 575 12.10 22.84 26.78
N ASP A 576 12.08 24.18 26.80
CA ASP A 576 13.30 24.98 26.88
C ASP A 576 13.98 24.84 28.25
N ALA A 577 13.22 24.82 29.35
CA ALA A 577 13.76 24.61 30.70
C ALA A 577 14.37 23.21 30.88
N PHE A 578 13.76 22.19 30.25
CA PHE A 578 14.32 20.83 30.22
C PHE A 578 15.61 20.75 29.42
N ARG A 579 15.71 21.47 28.29
CA ARG A 579 16.93 21.54 27.49
C ARG A 579 18.07 22.18 28.28
N ASP A 580 17.77 23.24 29.04
CA ASP A 580 18.74 23.92 29.89
C ASP A 580 19.21 23.00 31.04
N PHE A 581 18.29 22.29 31.70
CA PHE A 581 18.62 21.32 32.74
C PHE A 581 19.51 20.18 32.21
N ALA A 582 19.16 19.61 31.06
CA ALA A 582 19.96 18.55 30.43
C ALA A 582 21.36 19.05 30.08
N SER A 583 21.47 20.26 29.50
CA SER A 583 22.77 20.87 29.17
C SER A 583 23.62 21.09 30.42
N ALA A 584 23.04 21.57 31.51
CA ALA A 584 23.74 21.74 32.78
C ALA A 584 24.20 20.41 33.40
N HIS A 585 23.40 19.34 33.25
CA HIS A 585 23.78 18.01 33.72
C HIS A 585 24.94 17.42 32.91
N GLU A 586 24.91 17.58 31.58
CA GLU A 586 26.02 17.20 30.69
C GLU A 586 27.30 17.99 31.02
N ASP A 587 27.18 19.30 31.27
CA ASP A 587 28.32 20.13 31.66
C ASP A 587 28.91 19.70 33.02
N LYS A 588 28.06 19.36 33.99
CA LYS A 588 28.50 18.78 35.27
C LYS A 588 29.23 17.45 35.08
N ALA A 589 28.64 16.54 34.30
CA ALA A 589 29.25 15.23 34.03
C ALA A 589 30.60 15.39 33.31
N ARG A 590 30.69 16.30 32.34
CA ARG A 590 31.93 16.66 31.65
C ARG A 590 32.99 17.16 32.65
N ALA A 591 32.63 18.12 33.51
CA ALA A 591 33.56 18.67 34.50
C ALA A 591 34.06 17.61 35.49
N MET A 592 33.21 16.67 35.90
CA MET A 592 33.61 15.54 36.74
C MET A 592 34.57 14.60 36.02
N HIS A 593 34.26 14.22 34.77
CA HIS A 593 35.13 13.36 33.98
C HIS A 593 36.48 14.02 33.65
N ASP A 594 36.51 15.32 33.37
CA ASP A 594 37.75 16.07 33.17
C ASP A 594 38.61 16.09 34.45
N ALA A 595 37.98 16.25 35.62
CA ALA A 595 38.66 16.21 36.90
C ALA A 595 39.21 14.82 37.24
N GLU A 596 38.43 13.76 36.99
CA GLU A 596 38.86 12.36 37.16
C GLU A 596 39.99 11.99 36.19
N GLY A 597 39.91 12.45 34.94
CA GLY A 597 40.95 12.30 33.93
C GLY A 597 42.26 12.94 34.39
N ALA A 598 42.22 14.19 34.85
CA ALA A 598 43.40 14.90 35.35
C ALA A 598 43.97 14.28 36.63
N ALA A 599 43.12 13.77 37.53
CA ALA A 599 43.56 13.07 38.74
C ALA A 599 44.25 11.74 38.39
N SER A 600 43.64 10.96 37.50
CA SER A 600 44.19 9.69 37.02
C SER A 600 45.51 9.89 36.29
N GLU A 601 45.61 10.91 35.43
CA GLU A 601 46.84 11.28 34.73
C GLU A 601 47.99 11.55 35.71
N LYS A 602 47.74 12.33 36.78
CA LYS A 602 48.76 12.58 37.81
C LYS A 602 49.20 11.31 38.54
N ILE A 603 48.25 10.42 38.88
CA ILE A 603 48.57 9.15 39.55
C ILE A 603 49.40 8.25 38.65
N PHE A 604 49.01 8.10 37.38
CA PHE A 604 49.76 7.28 36.41
C PHE A 604 51.13 7.87 36.10
N SER A 605 51.24 9.20 35.96
CA SER A 605 52.51 9.88 35.76
C SER A 605 53.46 9.70 36.96
N ALA A 606 52.97 9.91 38.19
CA ALA A 606 53.76 9.69 39.39
C ALA A 606 54.18 8.21 39.56
N SER A 607 53.28 7.27 39.25
CA SER A 607 53.59 5.83 39.30
C SER A 607 54.60 5.42 38.23
N GLY A 608 54.50 6.01 37.03
CA GLY A 608 55.45 5.83 35.94
C GLY A 608 56.84 6.34 36.32
N GLN A 609 56.94 7.56 36.86
CA GLN A 609 58.19 8.14 37.35
C GLN A 609 58.80 7.31 38.49
N GLY A 610 57.97 6.81 39.42
CA GLY A 610 58.43 5.93 40.50
C GLY A 610 58.98 4.60 39.97
N SER A 611 58.28 3.99 39.01
CA SER A 611 58.72 2.76 38.36
C SER A 611 60.02 2.98 37.57
N GLU A 612 60.13 4.08 36.82
CA GLU A 612 61.36 4.45 36.09
C GLU A 612 62.54 4.61 37.05
N ALA A 613 62.35 5.30 38.19
CA ALA A 613 63.39 5.48 39.20
C ALA A 613 63.85 4.14 39.80
N LEU A 614 62.93 3.24 40.10
CA LEU A 614 63.24 1.89 40.59
C LEU A 614 64.04 1.09 39.57
N TYR A 615 63.57 1.02 38.33
CA TYR A 615 64.27 0.29 37.27
C TYR A 615 65.65 0.86 36.98
N ARG A 616 65.82 2.20 37.01
CA ARG A 616 67.13 2.83 36.86
C ARG A 616 68.08 2.46 38.01
N SER A 617 67.58 2.43 39.25
CA SER A 617 68.38 2.04 40.43
C SER A 617 68.82 0.58 40.34
N GLU A 618 67.90 -0.31 39.97
CA GLU A 618 68.18 -1.75 39.83
C GLU A 618 69.16 -2.03 38.68
N ALA A 619 68.97 -1.39 37.52
CA ALA A 619 69.92 -1.47 36.41
C ALA A 619 71.32 -1.01 36.84
N GLY A 620 71.44 0.12 37.54
CA GLY A 620 72.71 0.62 38.04
C GLY A 620 73.32 -0.20 39.18
N TYR A 621 72.53 -1.00 39.91
CA TYR A 621 73.04 -1.99 40.86
C TYR A 621 73.64 -3.19 40.12
N VAL A 622 72.88 -3.78 39.19
CA VAL A 622 73.32 -4.93 38.39
C VAL A 622 74.56 -4.59 37.58
N GLU A 623 74.61 -3.41 36.98
CA GLU A 623 75.78 -2.92 36.24
C GLU A 623 77.02 -2.87 37.15
N ARG A 624 76.91 -2.28 38.35
CA ARG A 624 78.05 -2.17 39.28
C ARG A 624 78.53 -3.51 39.81
N VAL A 625 77.61 -4.43 40.12
CA VAL A 625 77.97 -5.79 40.56
C VAL A 625 78.65 -6.54 39.42
N SER A 626 78.08 -6.51 38.22
CA SER A 626 78.64 -7.20 37.04
C SER A 626 80.01 -6.64 36.66
N GLN A 627 80.20 -5.32 36.74
CA GLN A 627 81.51 -4.69 36.55
C GLN A 627 82.51 -5.15 37.62
N GLY A 628 82.11 -5.15 38.90
CA GLY A 628 82.99 -5.60 39.98
C GLY A 628 83.39 -7.08 39.87
N GLU A 629 82.46 -7.96 39.48
CA GLU A 629 82.74 -9.37 39.21
C GLU A 629 83.66 -9.53 38.00
N GLY A 630 83.37 -8.82 36.90
CA GLY A 630 84.20 -8.82 35.70
C GLY A 630 85.63 -8.32 35.97
N ASP A 631 85.78 -7.24 36.73
CA ASP A 631 87.08 -6.69 37.14
C ASP A 631 87.84 -7.67 38.05
N SER A 632 87.15 -8.34 38.97
CA SER A 632 87.75 -9.38 39.83
C SER A 632 88.19 -10.59 39.03
N GLU A 633 87.38 -11.09 38.10
CA GLU A 633 87.72 -12.23 37.25
C GLU A 633 88.90 -11.88 36.33
N ALA A 634 88.88 -10.69 35.72
CA ALA A 634 89.99 -10.18 34.94
C ALA A 634 91.28 -10.09 35.78
N TYR A 635 91.18 -9.63 37.03
CA TYR A 635 92.31 -9.60 37.95
C TYR A 635 92.85 -11.01 38.27
N LEU A 636 91.99 -11.98 38.57
CA LEU A 636 92.39 -13.35 38.87
C LEU A 636 93.04 -14.05 37.68
N LEU A 637 92.51 -13.85 36.47
CA LEU A 637 93.12 -14.36 35.24
C LEU A 637 94.50 -13.74 35.02
N ASN A 638 94.64 -12.44 35.25
CA ASN A 638 95.93 -11.75 35.16
C ASN A 638 96.92 -12.25 36.22
N LEU A 639 96.47 -12.50 37.45
CA LEU A 639 97.29 -13.05 38.53
C LEU A 639 97.79 -14.46 38.18
N ALA A 640 96.92 -15.32 37.66
CA ALA A 640 97.31 -16.67 37.25
C ALA A 640 98.36 -16.66 36.13
N GLN A 641 98.29 -15.71 35.19
CA GLN A 641 99.32 -15.53 34.17
C GLN A 641 100.62 -14.97 34.76
N TYR A 642 100.51 -14.02 35.70
CA TYR A 642 101.67 -13.48 36.42
C TYR A 642 102.44 -14.56 37.19
N ASP A 643 101.73 -15.48 37.85
CA ASP A 643 102.35 -16.59 38.60
C ASP A 643 103.11 -17.57 37.69
N LEU A 644 102.72 -17.70 36.41
CA LEU A 644 103.41 -18.54 35.42
C LEU A 644 104.69 -17.88 34.91
N ASP A 645 104.63 -16.59 34.55
CA ASP A 645 105.80 -15.81 34.11
C ASP A 645 105.64 -14.32 34.51
N PRO A 646 106.26 -13.91 35.63
CA PRO A 646 106.17 -12.54 36.12
C PRO A 646 106.74 -11.50 35.15
N VAL A 647 107.83 -11.85 34.45
CA VAL A 647 108.58 -10.89 33.60
C VAL A 647 107.81 -10.64 32.31
N ALA A 648 107.25 -11.70 31.70
CA ALA A 648 106.43 -11.55 30.50
C ALA A 648 105.15 -10.76 30.78
N MET A 649 104.50 -10.99 31.93
CA MET A 649 103.27 -10.29 32.31
C MET A 649 103.51 -8.82 32.66
N GLU A 650 104.62 -8.48 33.34
CA GLU A 650 105.00 -7.09 33.61
C GLU A 650 105.22 -6.31 32.31
N HIS A 651 105.95 -6.89 31.36
CA HIS A 651 106.12 -6.29 30.04
C HIS A 651 104.79 -6.15 29.28
N ARG A 652 103.91 -7.17 29.33
CA ARG A 652 102.58 -7.10 28.69
C ARG A 652 101.74 -5.97 29.28
N LEU A 653 101.60 -5.89 30.61
CA LEU A 653 100.83 -4.84 31.28
C LEU A 653 101.42 -3.45 31.01
N LEU A 654 102.76 -3.34 30.96
CA LEU A 654 103.45 -2.11 30.58
C LEU A 654 103.09 -1.70 29.15
N TYR A 655 103.13 -2.64 28.20
CA TYR A 655 102.80 -2.37 26.80
C TYR A 655 101.31 -2.11 26.58
N GLU A 656 100.39 -2.82 27.23
CA GLU A 656 98.95 -2.52 27.19
C GLU A 656 98.64 -1.16 27.82
N THR A 657 99.33 -0.81 28.91
CA THR A 657 99.22 0.53 29.52
C THR A 657 99.78 1.59 28.58
N TYR A 658 100.91 1.34 27.93
CA TYR A 658 101.44 2.20 26.88
C TYR A 658 100.47 2.30 25.71
N GLU A 659 99.85 1.22 25.23
CA GLU A 659 98.85 1.24 24.16
C GLU A 659 97.60 2.06 24.56
N ARG A 660 97.17 1.96 25.81
CA ARG A 660 96.03 2.73 26.33
C ARG A 660 96.35 4.21 26.56
N VAL A 661 97.57 4.53 26.99
CA VAL A 661 97.96 5.89 27.44
C VAL A 661 98.69 6.69 26.35
N LEU A 662 99.50 6.05 25.50
CA LEU A 662 100.25 6.72 24.42
C LEU A 662 99.36 7.50 23.46
N PRO A 663 98.15 7.06 23.06
CA PRO A 663 97.26 7.87 22.22
C PRO A 663 96.91 9.23 22.83
N ALA A 664 96.92 9.32 24.16
CA ALA A 664 96.66 10.55 24.90
C ALA A 664 97.95 11.31 25.31
N ALA A 665 99.15 10.74 25.09
CA ALA A 665 100.42 11.34 25.48
C ALA A 665 100.93 12.33 24.42
N ARG A 666 101.48 13.48 24.85
CA ARG A 666 102.07 14.49 23.96
C ARG A 666 103.58 14.28 23.81
N LEU A 667 104.06 13.99 22.60
CA LEU A 667 105.48 13.81 22.27
C LEU A 667 106.13 15.16 21.93
N TYR A 668 107.25 15.49 22.58
CA TYR A 668 108.07 16.68 22.30
C TYR A 668 109.44 16.27 21.74
N LEU A 669 109.82 16.74 20.54
CA LEU A 669 111.12 16.47 19.92
C LEU A 669 112.05 17.69 20.07
N LEU A 670 113.26 17.50 20.62
CA LEU A 670 114.24 18.56 20.86
C LEU A 670 115.37 18.55 19.79
N PRO A 671 115.87 19.71 19.33
CA PRO A 671 117.00 19.79 18.39
C PRO A 671 118.35 19.39 19.04
N PRO A 672 119.33 18.90 18.26
CA PRO A 672 120.64 18.51 18.79
C PRO A 672 121.42 19.72 19.33
N GLY A 673 121.87 19.64 20.58
CA GLY A 673 122.68 20.67 21.25
C GLY A 673 122.07 21.31 22.50
N VAL A 674 120.79 21.04 22.80
CA VAL A 674 120.11 21.57 24.00
C VAL A 674 120.08 20.50 25.10
N ARG A 675 120.69 20.77 26.27
CA ARG A 675 120.64 19.87 27.45
C ARG A 675 119.46 20.24 28.36
N GLY A 676 118.37 19.48 28.27
CA GLY A 676 117.28 19.46 29.26
C GLY A 676 117.49 18.37 30.33
N PRO A 677 116.66 18.35 31.40
CA PRO A 677 116.74 17.32 32.44
C PRO A 677 116.56 15.94 31.80
N LYS A 678 117.44 14.98 32.16
CA LYS A 678 117.54 13.65 31.55
C LYS A 678 116.18 12.92 31.53
N LEU A 679 115.48 12.97 30.41
CA LEU A 679 114.47 12.00 30.00
C LEU A 679 114.91 11.46 28.64
N ALA A 680 115.85 10.51 28.68
CA ALA A 680 116.21 9.72 27.52
C ALA A 680 115.26 8.52 27.47
N LEU A 681 114.27 8.58 26.58
CA LEU A 681 113.52 7.41 26.13
C LEU A 681 113.62 7.39 24.59
N TRP A 682 114.71 6.75 24.15
CA TRP A 682 114.96 6.20 22.81
C TRP A 682 115.12 7.18 21.62
N GLN A 683 116.32 7.17 21.04
CA GLN A 683 116.54 7.51 19.63
C GLN A 683 116.00 6.36 18.78
N TRP A 684 115.01 6.63 17.93
CA TRP A 684 114.57 5.70 16.89
C TRP A 684 114.85 6.32 15.52
N GLU A 685 115.78 5.69 14.79
CA GLU A 685 116.06 5.92 13.38
C GLU A 685 115.09 5.10 12.53
N GLY A 686 114.32 5.77 11.68
CA GLY A 686 113.72 5.18 10.47
C GLY A 686 112.44 4.33 10.65
N GLY A 687 111.39 4.74 9.94
CA GLY A 687 110.36 3.81 9.43
C GLY A 687 108.97 3.92 10.06
N GLY A 688 108.19 4.88 9.57
CA GLY A 688 106.75 4.75 9.29
C GLY A 688 105.79 4.36 10.41
N LEU A 689 105.10 5.37 10.97
CA LEU A 689 103.67 5.37 11.33
C LEU A 689 103.31 6.80 11.77
N ALA A 690 102.55 7.52 10.96
CA ALA A 690 102.13 8.89 11.25
C ALA A 690 100.94 8.89 12.23
N PRO A 691 101.03 9.48 13.43
CA PRO A 691 99.87 9.66 14.30
C PRO A 691 98.94 10.74 13.72
N ARG A 692 97.64 10.47 13.84
CA ARG A 692 96.53 11.30 13.36
C ARG A 692 96.51 12.64 14.12
N ILE A 693 96.79 13.74 13.43
CA ILE A 693 96.63 15.09 13.98
C ILE A 693 95.16 15.48 13.81
N GLU A 694 94.36 15.34 14.86
CA GLU A 694 93.03 15.96 14.91
C GLU A 694 93.16 17.40 15.40
N THR A 695 93.00 18.35 14.47
CA THR A 695 92.80 19.77 14.76
C THR A 695 91.42 19.95 15.40
N ILE A 696 91.39 20.16 16.71
CA ILE A 696 90.16 20.51 17.44
C ILE A 696 89.84 21.99 17.19
N GLU A 697 88.68 22.25 16.60
CA GLU A 697 88.15 23.62 16.45
C GLU A 697 87.78 24.19 17.83
N PRO A 698 88.15 25.43 18.16
CA PRO A 698 87.83 26.03 19.44
C PRO A 698 86.32 26.25 19.59
N THR A 699 85.78 25.71 20.68
CA THR A 699 84.39 25.88 21.10
C THR A 699 84.02 27.35 21.28
N ARG A 700 82.73 27.67 21.10
CA ARG A 700 82.21 29.06 20.96
C ARG A 700 82.55 29.98 22.15
N SER A 701 82.87 29.43 23.32
CA SER A 701 83.31 30.16 24.52
C SER A 701 84.81 30.50 24.56
N GLU A 702 85.65 29.84 23.75
CA GLU A 702 87.12 29.98 23.77
C GLU A 702 87.67 30.78 22.58
N ARG A 703 86.85 31.00 21.55
CA ARG A 703 87.18 31.88 20.40
C ARG A 703 87.64 33.29 20.79
N PRO A 704 87.07 33.98 21.80
CA PRO A 704 87.51 35.33 22.15
C PRO A 704 88.94 35.35 22.74
N ILE A 705 89.34 34.29 23.45
CA ILE A 705 90.66 34.19 24.09
C ILE A 705 91.73 33.86 23.04
N LEU A 706 91.38 33.04 22.05
CA LEU A 706 92.28 32.68 20.95
C LEU A 706 92.49 33.87 19.97
N GLU A 707 91.45 34.69 19.73
CA GLU A 707 91.57 35.93 18.93
C GLU A 707 92.43 37.00 19.62
N GLU A 708 92.38 37.10 20.96
CA GLU A 708 93.21 38.03 21.73
C GLU A 708 94.69 37.61 21.75
N LEU A 709 94.99 36.31 21.80
CA LEU A 709 96.37 35.79 21.77
C LEU A 709 97.00 35.86 20.37
N LEU A 710 96.20 35.73 19.30
CA LEU A 710 96.67 35.89 17.92
C LEU A 710 96.87 37.37 17.53
N ARG A 711 96.19 38.31 18.19
CA ARG A 711 96.43 39.76 18.02
C ARG A 711 97.68 40.28 18.70
N ARG A 712 98.25 39.55 19.67
CA ARG A 712 99.50 39.92 20.38
C ARG A 712 100.76 39.31 19.77
N ARG A 713 100.66 38.73 18.57
CA ARG A 713 101.79 38.14 17.83
C ARG A 713 102.17 38.96 16.62
#